data_AF-S8AHL3-F1
#
_entry.id   AF-S8AHL3-F1
#
_cell.length_a   1.000
_cell.length_b   1.000
_cell.length_c   1.000
_cell.angle_alpha   90.00
_cell.angle_beta   90.00
_cell.angle_gamma   90.00
#
_symmetry.space_group_name_H-M   'P 1'
#
loop_
_entity.id
_entity.type
_entity.pdbx_description
1 polymer ?
#
loop_
_entity_poly.entity_id
_entity_poly.type
_entity_poly.pdbx_seq_one_letter_code
_entity_poly.pdbx_strand_id
1 'polypeptide(L)'
;MKQLSDSEQGRGETSKRLLAQLANESLITFTPITVGLHTRWRGENCIIGNTGRWIELSTIHGITPATLLETPIWRPDDLVLPALLCSESKRVEDDDPGTIFEFLGPWNAKVRESEREMAMELRNAAAMGGARIALSASQPLVNLQSSFLDWENAFVTGHPVNPFHRNCVPDKLLAPIGPKDLPRILNPSISIISLPRSDVSIYGEFEALIRPLLKSFGVECSTSDERIIIPYHAEQVPAILTEFPDARVIKTMAGRARAQSSTRTVSIEGYPLDLKFSLAVRIGTVFRQFGNSDALFGVRMSKWLRNIVPDNLWVFEEVASISGNEEKKGFYPARRLACVLRESLISRADERNETLILPAALIDRPYGESRTYAEIVFGLHTKEQKLAWFRTYLEALLPLALHTLRHHGVALETHAQNMVLRVCRSTKRITGFAIRDMGGIRIHRSTLEKEGFPMDGIDEFCSDSLEWIWDRTHYNLIQNNIGYTIYSLGIEKPRDGNAWEIVRSVLKETLDIDKDPLGRRMYEHLTSNTMALKCFMGRRMAVQFNGVTKYMSMRVPNLLNHKSPWVQQLSLAATKSLGKTIRPEQTIPEIRALEKRMFQKGVIGQSRAQLDRFNPHPILFPVQFFKELEIFNDAFTIALDNIVERWWTDLSANFPCRMPIDHRAADLLKWIDQLTTDGIMRPFRGNEGSWRPDFLILPATTATTPDFRVCEINARFSHNWISKVATIHQALAPLDWQPPSLEAGASTRVMRSTMRDLFNPHMPIHFLGEKMNYTPETGYYRLVEEETGVAPRVINPSQLRLVASKGSRLGFKLCCTVSEDQAMQTKCANPSDTILKHNGELLEEIHQIGLKLFEPELYSLSTDIFRHIALRCVNDPRSIFLIHDKRILGIVQQELDDLVHKHGVLTSDQADCLRRHIIPTILPGSPEFTDIVARTEKDETTKDNYILKPIRDCAGVGILLGRDISIEKWKAILKSMDAFDGSGDSYMLQPFLEVGAVDLFWDEERGVKKTRLVGTYFSANGKFAGFGDMRGCPEAEKIVNFAGDENMSFPTASLA
;
A
#
# COMPACT_ATOMS: atom_id res chain seq x y z
N MET A 1 -1.26 -18.20 39.34
CA MET A 1 -0.52 -16.92 39.29
C MET A 1 -0.81 -16.15 40.56
N LYS A 2 0.23 -15.61 41.21
CA LYS A 2 0.06 -14.73 42.38
C LYS A 2 -0.61 -13.44 41.90
N GLN A 3 -1.70 -13.01 42.53
CA GLN A 3 -2.34 -11.74 42.20
C GLN A 3 -1.38 -10.61 42.61
N LEU A 4 -0.95 -9.80 41.64
CA LEU A 4 -0.10 -8.64 41.89
C LEU A 4 -0.89 -7.60 42.71
N SER A 5 -0.22 -6.94 43.66
CA SER A 5 -0.76 -5.77 44.35
C SER A 5 -1.04 -4.64 43.37
N ASP A 6 -1.96 -3.73 43.71
CA ASP A 6 -2.32 -2.60 42.84
C ASP A 6 -1.10 -1.70 42.51
N SER A 7 -0.16 -1.60 43.45
CA SER A 7 1.11 -0.90 43.25
C SER A 7 2.02 -1.59 42.24
N GLU A 8 2.15 -2.93 42.31
CA GLU A 8 2.88 -3.73 41.32
C GLU A 8 2.24 -3.64 39.93
N GLN A 9 0.90 -3.67 39.85
CA GLN A 9 0.19 -3.50 38.59
C GLN A 9 0.44 -2.11 37.98
N GLY A 10 0.37 -1.03 38.78
CA GLY A 10 0.66 0.33 38.33
C GLY A 10 2.10 0.52 37.81
N ARG A 11 3.09 -0.07 38.49
CA ARG A 11 4.48 -0.09 38.01
C ARG A 11 4.61 -0.88 36.71
N GLY A 12 4.02 -2.07 36.66
CA GLY A 12 4.02 -2.93 35.47
C GLY A 12 3.45 -2.23 34.23
N GLU A 13 2.28 -1.61 34.34
CA GLU A 13 1.63 -0.91 33.23
C GLU A 13 2.46 0.27 32.69
N THR A 14 3.14 0.98 33.58
CA THR A 14 4.00 2.11 33.22
C THR A 14 5.29 1.65 32.56
N SER A 15 5.93 0.63 33.13
CA SER A 15 7.19 0.06 32.64
C SER A 15 7.03 -0.62 31.28
N LYS A 16 5.93 -1.34 31.03
CA LYS A 16 5.62 -1.89 29.71
C LYS A 16 5.49 -0.79 28.65
N ARG A 17 4.76 0.29 28.94
CA ARG A 17 4.60 1.43 28.03
C ARG A 17 5.95 2.12 27.77
N LEU A 18 6.76 2.31 28.81
CA LEU A 18 8.11 2.84 28.69
C LEU A 18 8.95 2.01 27.71
N LEU A 19 9.06 0.71 27.94
CA LEU A 19 9.91 -0.18 27.13
C LEU A 19 9.41 -0.28 25.69
N ALA A 20 8.10 -0.44 25.49
CA ALA A 20 7.51 -0.47 24.15
C ALA A 20 7.76 0.85 23.42
N GLN A 21 7.57 1.99 24.09
CA GLN A 21 7.77 3.31 23.47
C GLN A 21 9.25 3.59 23.17
N LEU A 22 10.18 3.24 24.07
CA LEU A 22 11.62 3.35 23.81
C LEU A 22 12.03 2.53 22.58
N ALA A 23 11.50 1.31 22.43
CA ALA A 23 11.79 0.46 21.29
C ALA A 23 11.17 0.99 19.99
N ASN A 24 9.90 1.39 20.03
CA ASN A 24 9.20 1.94 18.86
C ASN A 24 9.80 3.29 18.41
N GLU A 25 10.39 4.06 19.33
CA GLU A 25 11.12 5.30 19.04
C GLU A 25 12.59 5.06 18.63
N SER A 26 13.04 3.81 18.52
CA SER A 26 14.42 3.45 18.21
C SER A 26 15.46 4.00 19.21
N LEU A 27 15.05 4.23 20.47
CA LEU A 27 15.94 4.62 21.57
C LEU A 27 16.61 3.39 22.20
N ILE A 28 15.94 2.24 22.12
CA ILE A 28 16.52 0.93 22.43
C ILE A 28 16.24 -0.06 21.29
N THR A 29 17.08 -1.08 21.16
CA THR A 29 16.87 -2.21 20.25
C THR A 29 16.70 -3.50 21.03
N PHE A 30 15.65 -4.27 20.72
CA PHE A 30 15.44 -5.61 21.24
C PHE A 30 16.01 -6.67 20.29
N THR A 31 16.90 -7.52 20.79
CA THR A 31 17.48 -8.66 20.07
C THR A 31 17.05 -9.98 20.73
N PRO A 32 16.60 -11.00 19.98
CA PRO A 32 16.15 -12.25 20.57
C PRO A 32 17.34 -13.04 21.14
N ILE A 33 17.26 -13.45 22.40
CA ILE A 33 18.25 -14.31 23.07
C ILE A 33 17.91 -15.79 22.83
N THR A 34 16.63 -16.13 23.03
CA THR A 34 16.09 -17.49 22.83
C THR A 34 14.76 -17.41 22.11
N VAL A 35 14.57 -18.20 21.05
CA VAL A 35 13.32 -18.27 20.29
C VAL A 35 12.56 -19.54 20.71
N GLY A 36 11.32 -19.39 21.17
CA GLY A 36 10.50 -20.51 21.67
C GLY A 36 9.10 -20.06 22.10
N LEU A 37 8.44 -20.85 22.96
CA LEU A 37 7.08 -20.55 23.46
C LEU A 37 7.02 -19.22 24.25
N HIS A 38 8.12 -18.84 24.90
CA HIS A 38 8.35 -17.55 25.54
C HIS A 38 9.70 -17.01 25.05
N THR A 39 9.66 -16.17 24.02
CA THR A 39 10.87 -15.54 23.49
C THR A 39 11.46 -14.60 24.55
N ARG A 40 12.75 -14.72 24.82
CA ARG A 40 13.50 -13.75 25.65
C ARG A 40 14.23 -12.78 24.75
N TRP A 41 14.22 -11.52 25.16
CA TRP A 41 14.76 -10.40 24.41
C TRP A 41 15.80 -9.66 25.24
N ARG A 42 16.89 -9.25 24.59
CA ARG A 42 17.92 -8.37 25.11
C ARG A 42 17.66 -6.96 24.57
N GLY A 43 17.37 -6.01 25.44
CA GLY A 43 17.16 -4.60 25.11
C GLY A 43 18.42 -3.77 25.39
N GLU A 44 18.92 -3.03 24.40
CA GLU A 44 20.13 -2.22 24.52
C GLU A 44 19.90 -0.79 24.04
N ASN A 45 20.55 0.17 24.70
CA ASN A 45 20.50 1.59 24.33
C ASN A 45 21.21 1.84 22.99
N CYS A 46 20.55 2.56 22.08
CA CYS A 46 21.06 2.82 20.73
C CYS A 46 21.78 4.17 20.57
N ILE A 47 21.66 5.08 21.54
CA ILE A 47 22.10 6.48 21.40
C ILE A 47 23.61 6.62 21.61
N ILE A 48 24.15 6.01 22.67
CA ILE A 48 25.54 6.18 23.10
C ILE A 48 26.43 4.94 22.87
N GLY A 49 25.90 3.94 22.16
CA GLY A 49 26.60 2.67 21.90
C GLY A 49 26.57 1.70 23.10
N ASN A 50 27.47 0.70 23.10
CA ASN A 50 27.50 -0.33 24.13
C ASN A 50 27.95 0.24 25.49
N THR A 51 27.00 0.38 26.42
CA THR A 51 27.25 0.86 27.78
C THR A 51 27.67 -0.23 28.76
N GLY A 52 27.82 -1.49 28.31
CA GLY A 52 27.99 -2.67 29.17
C GLY A 52 26.75 -2.97 30.02
N ARG A 53 25.59 -2.39 29.65
CA ARG A 53 24.30 -2.53 30.35
C ARG A 53 23.22 -2.88 29.34
N TRP A 54 22.40 -3.87 29.66
CA TRP A 54 21.27 -4.30 28.86
C TRP A 54 20.14 -4.76 29.77
N ILE A 55 18.93 -4.84 29.24
CA ILE A 55 17.81 -5.49 29.91
C ILE A 55 17.52 -6.82 29.26
N GLU A 56 17.13 -7.82 30.04
CA GLU A 56 16.53 -9.05 29.52
C GLU A 56 15.06 -9.10 29.95
N LEU A 57 14.15 -9.40 29.03
CA LEU A 57 12.74 -9.59 29.37
C LEU A 57 12.08 -10.64 28.49
N SER A 58 11.03 -11.25 29.00
CA SER A 58 10.23 -12.22 28.26
C SER A 58 9.05 -11.55 27.60
N THR A 59 8.60 -12.09 26.48
CA THR A 59 7.31 -11.70 25.88
C THR A 59 6.24 -12.75 26.14
N ILE A 60 4.97 -12.34 26.03
CA ILE A 60 3.85 -13.29 26.07
C ILE A 60 3.95 -14.33 24.95
N HIS A 61 3.17 -15.39 25.08
CA HIS A 61 3.18 -16.50 24.13
C HIS A 61 2.90 -16.03 22.70
N GLY A 62 3.70 -16.53 21.75
CA GLY A 62 3.54 -16.26 20.32
C GLY A 62 4.25 -15.01 19.80
N ILE A 63 4.85 -14.18 20.66
CA ILE A 63 5.71 -13.07 20.20
C ILE A 63 7.10 -13.59 19.85
N THR A 64 7.44 -13.49 18.57
CA THR A 64 8.70 -13.94 17.96
C THR A 64 9.22 -12.87 16.99
N PRO A 65 10.48 -12.98 16.52
CA PRO A 65 10.96 -12.12 15.44
C PRO A 65 10.07 -12.17 14.19
N ALA A 66 9.48 -13.33 13.86
CA ALA A 66 8.59 -13.47 12.72
C ALA A 66 7.29 -12.66 12.90
N THR A 67 6.66 -12.71 14.07
CA THR A 67 5.43 -11.94 14.32
C THR A 67 5.68 -10.43 14.32
N LEU A 68 6.88 -9.99 14.73
CA LEU A 68 7.26 -8.57 14.67
C LEU A 68 7.63 -8.11 13.25
N LEU A 69 7.89 -9.02 12.31
CA LEU A 69 7.97 -8.65 10.88
C LEU A 69 6.58 -8.38 10.30
N GLU A 70 5.54 -9.04 10.81
CA GLU A 70 4.14 -8.87 10.38
C GLU A 70 3.48 -7.65 11.06
N THR A 71 3.70 -7.47 12.37
CA THR A 71 3.24 -6.32 13.15
C THR A 71 4.44 -5.61 13.78
N PRO A 72 5.11 -4.70 13.05
CA PRO A 72 6.41 -4.12 13.42
C PRO A 72 6.30 -2.98 14.44
N ILE A 73 5.47 -3.17 15.46
CA ILE A 73 5.30 -2.26 16.59
C ILE A 73 5.19 -3.07 17.86
N TRP A 74 5.98 -2.72 18.86
CA TRP A 74 5.90 -3.29 20.20
C TRP A 74 4.65 -2.80 20.91
N ARG A 75 3.80 -3.71 21.39
CA ARG A 75 2.67 -3.38 22.24
C ARG A 75 3.03 -3.56 23.72
N PRO A 76 2.52 -2.71 24.64
CA PRO A 76 2.81 -2.85 26.06
C PRO A 76 2.52 -4.24 26.65
N ASP A 77 1.34 -4.82 26.43
CA ASP A 77 0.97 -6.16 26.93
C ASP A 77 1.70 -7.30 26.22
N ASP A 78 2.49 -7.04 25.16
CA ASP A 78 3.39 -8.08 24.62
C ASP A 78 4.56 -8.36 25.58
N LEU A 79 4.90 -7.40 26.45
CA LEU A 79 6.03 -7.43 27.36
C LEU A 79 5.64 -7.99 28.74
N VAL A 80 6.47 -8.87 29.28
CA VAL A 80 6.31 -9.44 30.63
C VAL A 80 7.32 -8.79 31.58
N LEU A 81 6.84 -8.41 32.76
CA LEU A 81 7.65 -7.81 33.85
C LEU A 81 7.65 -8.71 35.10
N PRO A 82 8.64 -8.60 36.00
CA PRO A 82 9.76 -7.63 36.00
C PRO A 82 10.79 -7.86 34.89
N ALA A 83 11.53 -6.82 34.53
CA ALA A 83 12.66 -6.91 33.59
C ALA A 83 13.95 -7.19 34.36
N LEU A 84 14.88 -7.94 33.77
CA LEU A 84 16.18 -8.23 34.36
C LEU A 84 17.21 -7.18 33.88
N LEU A 85 17.61 -6.29 34.78
CA LEU A 85 18.67 -5.30 34.56
C LEU A 85 20.04 -5.98 34.66
N CYS A 86 20.79 -6.01 33.57
CA CYS A 86 22.03 -6.77 33.43
C CYS A 86 23.24 -5.90 33.11
N SER A 87 24.37 -6.17 33.77
CA SER A 87 25.72 -5.71 33.43
C SER A 87 26.71 -6.87 33.54
N GLU A 88 27.99 -6.64 33.23
CA GLU A 88 29.03 -7.67 33.34
C GLU A 88 29.12 -8.31 34.74
N SER A 89 28.77 -7.56 35.80
CA SER A 89 28.95 -7.99 37.20
C SER A 89 27.66 -8.11 38.00
N LYS A 90 26.49 -7.71 37.45
CA LYS A 90 25.24 -7.61 38.21
C LYS A 90 24.02 -7.98 37.36
N ARG A 91 23.10 -8.73 37.96
CA ARG A 91 21.77 -9.04 37.41
C ARG A 91 20.72 -8.79 38.50
N VAL A 92 19.76 -7.91 38.25
CA VAL A 92 18.69 -7.56 39.21
C VAL A 92 17.35 -7.46 38.49
N GLU A 93 16.32 -8.08 39.04
CA GLU A 93 14.94 -7.91 38.55
C GLU A 93 14.36 -6.60 39.09
N ASP A 94 13.72 -5.83 38.21
CA ASP A 94 13.07 -4.58 38.57
C ASP A 94 11.83 -4.34 37.69
N ASP A 95 10.79 -3.75 38.26
CA ASP A 95 9.56 -3.34 37.58
C ASP A 95 9.31 -1.82 37.70
N ASP A 96 10.17 -1.07 38.39
CA ASP A 96 10.06 0.38 38.56
C ASP A 96 10.47 1.09 37.26
N PRO A 97 9.57 1.88 36.65
CA PRO A 97 9.86 2.53 35.37
C PRO A 97 10.96 3.59 35.49
N GLY A 98 11.10 4.24 36.64
CA GLY A 98 12.17 5.20 36.88
C GLY A 98 13.54 4.52 36.94
N THR A 99 13.64 3.40 37.67
CA THR A 99 14.88 2.62 37.78
C THR A 99 15.27 2.02 36.44
N ILE A 100 14.31 1.44 35.70
CA ILE A 100 14.56 0.91 34.35
C ILE A 100 15.06 2.03 33.41
N PHE A 101 14.42 3.19 33.42
CA PHE A 101 14.82 4.34 32.59
C PHE A 101 16.22 4.87 32.94
N GLU A 102 16.52 5.02 34.23
CA GLU A 102 17.84 5.46 34.71
C GLU A 102 18.93 4.42 34.40
N PHE A 103 18.60 3.13 34.52
CA PHE A 103 19.54 2.03 34.25
C PHE A 103 19.96 1.94 32.79
N LEU A 104 18.99 2.10 31.87
CA LEU A 104 19.24 2.13 30.43
C LEU A 104 19.96 3.42 29.97
N GLY A 105 19.86 4.50 30.74
CA GLY A 105 20.61 5.74 30.52
C GLY A 105 22.13 5.59 30.78
N PRO A 106 22.97 6.63 30.59
CA PRO A 106 22.56 7.98 30.25
C PRO A 106 22.04 8.05 28.81
N TRP A 107 21.03 8.88 28.62
CA TRP A 107 20.45 9.16 27.30
C TRP A 107 21.17 10.35 26.67
N ASN A 108 21.84 11.18 27.48
CA ASN A 108 22.72 12.26 27.04
C ASN A 108 23.84 12.54 28.06
N ALA A 109 25.09 12.74 27.59
CA ALA A 109 26.24 13.04 28.44
C ALA A 109 26.18 14.42 29.15
N LYS A 110 25.35 15.37 28.68
CA LYS A 110 25.40 16.78 29.12
C LYS A 110 24.41 17.19 30.21
N VAL A 111 23.37 16.42 30.57
CA VAL A 111 22.29 16.91 31.48
C VAL A 111 21.63 15.81 32.34
N ARG A 112 22.36 15.25 33.33
CA ARG A 112 21.83 14.20 34.24
C ARG A 112 20.64 14.61 35.11
N GLU A 113 20.47 15.91 35.40
CA GLU A 113 19.39 16.42 36.26
C GLU A 113 18.01 16.27 35.59
N SER A 114 17.96 16.48 34.27
CA SER A 114 16.74 16.34 33.45
C SER A 114 16.23 14.90 33.39
N GLU A 115 17.14 13.92 33.36
CA GLU A 115 16.84 12.49 33.39
C GLU A 115 16.19 12.08 34.71
N ARG A 116 16.66 12.64 35.84
CA ARG A 116 16.08 12.40 37.17
C ARG A 116 14.65 12.93 37.27
N GLU A 117 14.36 14.10 36.70
CA GLU A 117 12.98 14.64 36.66
C GLU A 117 12.05 13.70 35.90
N MET A 118 12.46 13.20 34.73
CA MET A 118 11.67 12.25 33.94
C MET A 118 11.47 10.93 34.67
N ALA A 119 12.50 10.40 35.34
CA ALA A 119 12.38 9.20 36.15
C ALA A 119 11.38 9.38 37.30
N MET A 120 11.37 10.54 37.95
CA MET A 120 10.37 10.87 38.98
C MET A 120 8.94 10.98 38.40
N GLU A 121 8.78 11.54 37.21
CA GLU A 121 7.47 11.57 36.52
C GLU A 121 6.97 10.17 36.15
N LEU A 122 7.86 9.28 35.70
CA LEU A 122 7.51 7.89 35.43
C LEU A 122 7.05 7.18 36.71
N ARG A 123 7.76 7.39 37.83
CA ARG A 123 7.35 6.88 39.15
C ARG A 123 6.01 7.47 39.61
N ASN A 124 5.78 8.77 39.35
CA ASN A 124 4.48 9.40 39.61
C ASN A 124 3.36 8.77 38.80
N ALA A 125 3.57 8.54 37.50
CA ALA A 125 2.60 7.87 36.63
C ALA A 125 2.24 6.47 37.13
N ALA A 126 3.24 5.69 37.57
CA ALA A 126 3.03 4.37 38.16
C ALA A 126 2.23 4.43 39.47
N ALA A 127 2.59 5.34 40.38
CA ALA A 127 1.92 5.48 41.67
C ALA A 127 0.46 5.95 41.51
N MET A 128 0.20 6.91 40.62
CA MET A 128 -1.16 7.38 40.31
C MET A 128 -1.98 6.31 39.60
N GLY A 129 -1.36 5.53 38.71
CA GLY A 129 -2.00 4.37 38.07
C GLY A 129 -2.42 3.31 39.09
N GLY A 130 -1.53 2.91 39.99
CA GLY A 130 -1.84 1.94 41.05
C GLY A 130 -2.97 2.41 41.97
N ALA A 131 -3.02 3.69 42.32
CA ALA A 131 -4.12 4.24 43.12
C ALA A 131 -5.46 4.27 42.38
N ARG A 132 -5.47 4.47 41.05
CA ARG A 132 -6.69 4.35 40.24
C ARG A 132 -7.18 2.92 40.17
N ILE A 133 -6.27 1.95 40.01
CA ILE A 133 -6.59 0.52 40.05
C ILE A 133 -7.22 0.16 41.42
N ALA A 134 -6.58 0.56 42.52
CA ALA A 134 -7.10 0.34 43.86
C ALA A 134 -8.50 0.95 44.06
N LEU A 135 -8.73 2.17 43.56
CA LEU A 135 -10.04 2.82 43.62
C LEU A 135 -11.09 2.05 42.80
N SER A 136 -10.72 1.55 41.62
CA SER A 136 -11.62 0.80 40.74
C SER A 136 -12.10 -0.52 41.34
N ALA A 137 -11.33 -1.13 42.25
CA ALA A 137 -11.73 -2.34 42.96
C ALA A 137 -13.00 -2.13 43.82
N SER A 138 -13.27 -0.89 44.24
CA SER A 138 -14.45 -0.51 45.02
C SER A 138 -15.63 -0.01 44.17
N GLN A 139 -15.46 0.10 42.85
CA GLN A 139 -16.48 0.64 41.94
C GLN A 139 -17.30 -0.48 41.29
N PRO A 140 -18.61 -0.27 41.07
CA PRO A 140 -19.44 -1.25 40.37
C PRO A 140 -19.05 -1.35 38.89
N LEU A 141 -19.29 -2.53 38.30
CA LEU A 141 -19.15 -2.73 36.87
C LEU A 141 -20.13 -1.82 36.09
N VAL A 142 -19.58 -1.00 35.21
CA VAL A 142 -20.40 -0.18 34.31
C VAL A 142 -21.06 -1.02 33.22
N ASN A 143 -22.27 -0.62 32.83
CA ASN A 143 -23.08 -1.26 31.81
C ASN A 143 -23.92 -0.23 31.04
N LEU A 144 -24.83 -0.67 30.16
CA LEU A 144 -25.64 0.25 29.33
C LEU A 144 -26.61 1.14 30.14
N GLN A 145 -26.88 0.80 31.41
CA GLN A 145 -27.69 1.63 32.31
C GLN A 145 -26.86 2.63 33.12
N SER A 146 -25.53 2.47 33.17
CA SER A 146 -24.63 3.40 33.87
C SER A 146 -24.66 4.79 33.23
N SER A 147 -24.39 5.80 34.05
CA SER A 147 -24.33 7.19 33.57
C SER A 147 -23.08 7.43 32.72
N PHE A 148 -23.10 8.48 31.90
CA PHE A 148 -21.91 8.89 31.14
C PHE A 148 -20.70 9.16 32.05
N LEU A 149 -20.92 9.73 33.24
CA LEU A 149 -19.86 10.01 34.21
C LEU A 149 -19.27 8.74 34.82
N ASP A 150 -20.04 7.67 34.92
CA ASP A 150 -19.51 6.38 35.38
C ASP A 150 -18.61 5.77 34.30
N TRP A 151 -19.00 5.87 33.03
CA TRP A 151 -18.13 5.50 31.90
C TRP A 151 -16.85 6.34 31.83
N GLU A 152 -16.93 7.66 32.10
CA GLU A 152 -15.74 8.53 32.18
C GLU A 152 -14.77 8.12 33.30
N ASN A 153 -15.30 7.65 34.43
CA ASN A 153 -14.50 7.24 35.59
C ASN A 153 -14.05 5.77 35.52
N ALA A 154 -14.66 4.95 34.67
CA ALA A 154 -14.26 3.56 34.41
C ALA A 154 -12.97 3.46 33.56
N PHE A 155 -12.49 4.56 32.97
CA PHE A 155 -11.20 4.58 32.29
C PHE A 155 -10.06 4.66 33.33
N VAL A 156 -9.40 3.54 33.59
CA VAL A 156 -8.43 3.35 34.69
C VAL A 156 -6.99 3.30 34.16
N THR A 157 -6.72 2.58 33.07
CA THR A 157 -5.34 2.32 32.61
C THR A 157 -4.68 3.52 31.93
N GLY A 158 -5.44 4.42 31.32
CA GLY A 158 -4.92 5.67 30.74
C GLY A 158 -4.46 5.51 29.30
N HIS A 159 -3.65 6.43 28.81
CA HIS A 159 -3.23 6.43 27.40
C HIS A 159 -2.53 5.11 27.02
N PRO A 160 -2.86 4.49 25.88
CA PRO A 160 -2.43 3.13 25.54
C PRO A 160 -0.92 2.93 25.47
N VAL A 161 -0.20 3.88 24.85
CA VAL A 161 1.26 3.73 24.59
C VAL A 161 2.14 4.77 25.28
N ASN A 162 1.56 5.78 25.94
CA ASN A 162 2.36 6.88 26.50
C ASN A 162 2.91 6.45 27.87
N PRO A 163 4.23 6.44 28.11
CA PRO A 163 4.79 6.06 29.41
C PRO A 163 4.32 6.97 30.55
N PHE A 164 3.95 8.21 30.25
CA PHE A 164 3.44 9.17 31.23
C PHE A 164 1.90 9.09 31.40
N HIS A 165 1.26 7.99 30.99
CA HIS A 165 -0.20 7.81 30.85
C HIS A 165 -1.07 8.33 32.01
N ARG A 166 -0.59 8.23 33.27
CA ARG A 166 -1.26 8.72 34.48
C ARG A 166 -0.42 9.71 35.30
N ASN A 167 0.62 10.26 34.70
CA ASN A 167 1.43 11.31 35.31
C ASN A 167 0.51 12.46 35.76
N CYS A 168 0.74 13.00 36.95
CA CYS A 168 -0.08 14.04 37.58
C CYS A 168 0.82 14.91 38.46
N VAL A 169 1.62 15.76 37.84
CA VAL A 169 2.61 16.60 38.54
C VAL A 169 2.17 18.07 38.51
N PRO A 170 1.91 18.69 39.67
CA PRO A 170 1.52 20.10 39.75
C PRO A 170 2.67 21.06 39.41
N ASP A 171 2.34 22.25 38.90
CA ASP A 171 3.25 23.40 38.84
C ASP A 171 3.66 23.81 40.26
N LYS A 172 4.81 24.47 40.38
CA LYS A 172 5.38 24.91 41.67
C LYS A 172 4.47 25.85 42.48
N LEU A 173 3.49 26.47 41.83
CA LEU A 173 2.51 27.37 42.45
C LEU A 173 1.32 26.63 43.08
N LEU A 174 1.20 25.32 42.84
CA LEU A 174 0.12 24.50 43.37
C LEU A 174 0.64 23.58 44.49
N ALA A 175 -0.29 23.10 45.32
CA ALA A 175 0.04 22.08 46.31
C ALA A 175 0.48 20.77 45.63
N PRO A 176 1.42 20.01 46.22
CA PRO A 176 1.75 18.67 45.75
C PRO A 176 0.51 17.78 45.63
N ILE A 177 0.42 17.01 44.55
CA ILE A 177 -0.65 16.06 44.29
C ILE A 177 -0.04 14.67 44.29
N GLY A 178 -0.56 13.77 45.12
CA GLY A 178 -0.15 12.38 45.16
C GLY A 178 -1.32 11.40 45.12
N PRO A 179 -1.03 10.09 45.20
CA PRO A 179 -2.03 9.02 45.17
C PRO A 179 -3.19 9.19 46.16
N LYS A 180 -2.90 9.71 47.37
CA LYS A 180 -3.91 9.94 48.43
C LYS A 180 -4.91 11.04 48.09
N ASP A 181 -4.55 11.94 47.17
CA ASP A 181 -5.40 13.07 46.77
C ASP A 181 -6.36 12.70 45.64
N LEU A 182 -6.22 11.50 45.05
CA LEU A 182 -7.02 11.08 43.90
C LEU A 182 -8.54 11.21 44.12
N PRO A 183 -9.14 10.84 45.27
CA PRO A 183 -10.57 11.05 45.50
C PRO A 183 -11.01 12.51 45.41
N ARG A 184 -10.17 13.43 45.91
CA ARG A 184 -10.35 14.90 45.84
C ARG A 184 -10.19 15.40 44.39
N ILE A 185 -9.27 14.84 43.63
CA ILE A 185 -9.05 15.19 42.22
C ILE A 185 -10.22 14.71 41.34
N LEU A 186 -10.82 13.56 41.65
CA LEU A 186 -11.99 13.04 40.94
C LEU A 186 -13.31 13.72 41.35
N ASN A 187 -13.36 14.31 42.54
CA ASN A 187 -14.51 15.06 43.05
C ASN A 187 -14.07 16.44 43.54
N PRO A 188 -13.62 17.32 42.62
CA PRO A 188 -12.97 18.56 42.99
C PRO A 188 -13.94 19.55 43.63
N SER A 189 -13.40 20.38 44.53
CA SER A 189 -14.13 21.55 45.02
C SER A 189 -14.10 22.66 43.97
N ILE A 190 -15.20 23.40 43.86
CA ILE A 190 -15.34 24.55 42.95
C ILE A 190 -15.30 25.83 43.77
N SER A 191 -14.36 26.71 43.47
CA SER A 191 -14.24 28.03 44.06
C SER A 191 -14.82 29.07 43.14
N ILE A 192 -15.69 29.94 43.66
CA ILE A 192 -16.19 31.12 42.98
C ILE A 192 -15.23 32.27 43.27
N ILE A 193 -14.65 32.82 42.21
CA ILE A 193 -13.67 33.90 42.28
C ILE A 193 -14.20 35.15 41.59
N SER A 194 -13.87 36.31 42.14
CA SER A 194 -14.12 37.61 41.53
C SER A 194 -12.81 38.24 41.12
N LEU A 195 -12.74 38.84 39.93
CA LEU A 195 -11.55 39.48 39.39
C LEU A 195 -11.92 40.72 38.55
N PRO A 196 -10.97 41.66 38.33
CA PRO A 196 -11.21 42.80 37.45
C PRO A 196 -11.57 42.36 36.03
N ARG A 197 -12.56 42.99 35.41
CA ARG A 197 -12.97 42.66 34.03
C ARG A 197 -11.85 42.90 33.02
N SER A 198 -11.00 43.89 33.25
CA SER A 198 -9.86 44.17 32.38
C SER A 198 -8.76 43.10 32.41
N ASP A 199 -8.80 42.16 33.35
CA ASP A 199 -7.84 41.05 33.46
C ASP A 199 -8.23 39.82 32.64
N VAL A 200 -9.38 39.83 31.96
CA VAL A 200 -9.90 38.69 31.19
C VAL A 200 -10.33 39.06 29.78
N SER A 201 -10.36 38.05 28.92
CA SER A 201 -11.00 38.06 27.61
C SER A 201 -12.19 37.11 27.65
N ILE A 202 -13.36 37.55 27.19
CA ILE A 202 -14.62 36.80 27.25
C ILE A 202 -15.11 36.55 25.82
N TYR A 203 -15.53 35.31 25.54
CA TYR A 203 -16.04 34.89 24.25
C TYR A 203 -17.40 34.20 24.39
N GLY A 204 -18.38 34.65 23.60
CA GLY A 204 -19.77 34.19 23.72
C GLY A 204 -20.49 34.71 24.97
N GLU A 205 -21.67 34.17 25.25
CA GLU A 205 -22.57 34.63 26.33
C GLU A 205 -22.19 34.06 27.71
N PHE A 206 -20.90 34.07 28.06
CA PHE A 206 -20.36 33.38 29.24
C PHE A 206 -21.08 33.74 30.54
N GLU A 207 -21.28 35.04 30.81
CA GLU A 207 -21.90 35.52 32.05
C GLU A 207 -23.38 35.17 32.16
N ALA A 208 -24.11 35.19 31.04
CA ALA A 208 -25.50 34.77 31.00
C ALA A 208 -25.62 33.27 31.29
N LEU A 209 -24.76 32.46 30.67
CA LEU A 209 -24.76 31.01 30.80
C LEU A 209 -24.33 30.54 32.20
N ILE A 210 -23.42 31.24 32.87
CA ILE A 210 -22.93 30.83 34.20
C ILE A 210 -23.83 31.28 35.36
N ARG A 211 -24.71 32.27 35.13
CA ARG A 211 -25.61 32.82 36.16
C ARG A 211 -26.48 31.77 36.88
N PRO A 212 -27.10 30.79 36.19
CA PRO A 212 -27.87 29.73 36.87
C PRO A 212 -27.01 28.91 37.84
N LEU A 213 -25.76 28.61 37.47
CA LEU A 213 -24.83 27.91 38.35
C LEU A 213 -24.48 28.75 39.58
N LEU A 214 -24.12 30.02 39.39
CA LEU A 214 -23.81 30.93 40.50
C LEU A 214 -24.99 31.07 41.47
N LYS A 215 -26.21 31.19 40.94
CA LYS A 215 -27.44 31.20 41.73
C LYS A 215 -27.65 29.89 42.50
N SER A 216 -27.39 28.74 41.88
CA SER A 216 -27.47 27.43 42.56
C SER A 216 -26.51 27.29 43.74
N PHE A 217 -25.41 28.05 43.73
CA PHE A 217 -24.45 28.12 44.83
C PHE A 217 -24.74 29.25 45.82
N GLY A 218 -25.84 29.99 45.66
CA GLY A 218 -26.22 31.11 46.52
C GLY A 218 -25.28 32.31 46.40
N VAL A 219 -24.69 32.53 45.22
CA VAL A 219 -23.87 33.71 44.91
C VAL A 219 -24.70 34.66 44.06
N GLU A 220 -24.92 35.89 44.55
CA GLU A 220 -25.55 36.95 43.78
C GLU A 220 -24.57 37.55 42.78
N CYS A 221 -24.95 37.59 41.51
CA CYS A 221 -24.16 38.25 40.48
C CYS A 221 -24.40 39.77 40.55
N SER A 222 -23.41 40.53 41.01
CA SER A 222 -23.43 42.00 40.87
C SER A 222 -23.28 42.39 39.40
N THR A 223 -24.10 43.32 38.90
CA THR A 223 -24.00 43.91 37.56
C THR A 223 -22.93 45.00 37.45
N SER A 224 -21.89 44.97 38.29
CA SER A 224 -20.80 45.95 38.21
C SER A 224 -19.96 45.67 36.96
N ASP A 225 -19.82 46.66 36.08
CA ASP A 225 -19.01 46.55 34.87
C ASP A 225 -17.50 46.35 35.19
N GLU A 226 -17.07 46.66 36.41
CA GLU A 226 -15.66 46.63 36.80
C GLU A 226 -15.12 45.23 37.12
N ARG A 227 -15.99 44.30 37.55
CA ARG A 227 -15.59 42.95 38.01
C ARG A 227 -16.44 41.86 37.39
N ILE A 228 -15.83 40.69 37.22
CA ILE A 228 -16.51 39.48 36.78
C ILE A 228 -16.40 38.41 37.86
N ILE A 229 -17.41 37.53 37.92
CA ILE A 229 -17.48 36.39 38.84
C ILE A 229 -17.46 35.11 38.03
N ILE A 230 -16.51 34.22 38.31
CA ILE A 230 -16.36 32.95 37.59
C ILE A 230 -16.14 31.79 38.55
N PRO A 231 -16.64 30.58 38.24
CA PRO A 231 -16.24 29.36 38.93
C PRO A 231 -14.86 28.92 38.49
N TYR A 232 -14.14 28.25 39.38
CA TYR A 232 -12.83 27.71 39.09
C TYR A 232 -12.52 26.48 39.94
N HIS A 233 -11.67 25.59 39.41
CA HIS A 233 -11.13 24.44 40.13
C HIS A 233 -10.34 24.89 41.38
N ALA A 234 -10.70 24.42 42.58
CA ALA A 234 -10.09 24.89 43.84
C ALA A 234 -8.56 24.72 43.87
N GLU A 235 -8.04 23.61 43.33
CA GLU A 235 -6.58 23.39 43.26
C GLU A 235 -5.84 24.42 42.40
N GLN A 236 -6.49 25.10 41.46
CA GLN A 236 -5.84 26.11 40.61
C GLN A 236 -5.86 27.52 41.24
N VAL A 237 -6.73 27.74 42.24
CA VAL A 237 -6.93 29.06 42.87
C VAL A 237 -5.61 29.67 43.39
N PRO A 238 -4.69 28.93 44.05
CA PRO A 238 -3.43 29.51 44.52
C PRO A 238 -2.60 30.13 43.39
N ALA A 239 -2.51 29.48 42.23
CA ALA A 239 -1.83 30.02 41.07
C ALA A 239 -2.55 31.25 40.50
N ILE A 240 -3.89 31.25 40.50
CA ILE A 240 -4.67 32.42 40.06
C ILE A 240 -4.41 33.61 40.98
N LEU A 241 -4.49 33.45 42.30
CA LEU A 241 -4.26 34.54 43.26
C LEU A 241 -2.83 35.09 43.16
N THR A 242 -1.87 34.25 42.79
CA THR A 242 -0.48 34.67 42.59
C THR A 242 -0.32 35.54 41.33
N GLU A 243 -0.93 35.15 40.22
CA GLU A 243 -0.81 35.84 38.92
C GLU A 243 -1.82 36.98 38.73
N PHE A 244 -2.92 36.95 39.50
CA PHE A 244 -4.02 37.92 39.48
C PHE A 244 -4.25 38.42 40.93
N PRO A 245 -3.43 39.37 41.42
CA PRO A 245 -3.44 39.77 42.84
C PRO A 245 -4.75 40.43 43.29
N ASP A 246 -5.52 41.00 42.35
CA ASP A 246 -6.84 41.59 42.62
C ASP A 246 -7.99 40.55 42.58
N ALA A 247 -7.68 39.28 42.33
CA ALA A 247 -8.64 38.19 42.41
C ALA A 247 -8.99 37.89 43.88
N ARG A 248 -10.27 37.64 44.14
CA ARG A 248 -10.80 37.36 45.49
C ARG A 248 -11.66 36.11 45.45
N VAL A 249 -11.45 35.19 46.39
CA VAL A 249 -12.33 34.04 46.56
C VAL A 249 -13.59 34.49 47.29
N ILE A 250 -14.76 34.28 46.67
CA ILE A 250 -16.07 34.60 47.27
C ILE A 250 -16.54 33.42 48.11
N LYS A 251 -16.47 32.21 47.54
CA LYS A 251 -17.02 30.99 48.15
C LYS A 251 -16.35 29.75 47.56
N THR A 252 -16.17 28.71 48.35
CA THR A 252 -15.71 27.39 47.87
C THR A 252 -16.74 26.31 48.22
N MET A 253 -17.08 25.47 47.25
CA MET A 253 -18.09 24.42 47.37
C MET A 253 -17.47 23.05 47.13
N ALA A 254 -17.56 22.17 48.14
CA ALA A 254 -17.09 20.80 48.06
C ALA A 254 -18.22 19.83 47.68
N GLY A 255 -17.87 18.72 47.04
CA GLY A 255 -18.77 17.59 46.79
C GLY A 255 -19.89 17.83 45.78
N ARG A 256 -19.78 18.87 44.94
CA ARG A 256 -20.80 19.22 43.92
C ARG A 256 -20.35 18.95 42.48
N ALA A 257 -19.08 18.66 42.26
CA ALA A 257 -18.51 18.45 40.94
C ALA A 257 -17.86 17.07 40.84
N ARG A 258 -18.02 16.43 39.68
CA ARG A 258 -17.34 15.19 39.31
C ARG A 258 -16.43 15.46 38.12
N ALA A 259 -15.16 15.07 38.24
CA ALA A 259 -14.21 15.17 37.14
C ALA A 259 -14.50 14.08 36.08
N GLN A 260 -14.31 14.45 34.82
CA GLN A 260 -14.28 13.52 33.69
C GLN A 260 -12.87 12.97 33.48
N SER A 261 -12.66 12.11 32.48
CA SER A 261 -11.37 11.45 32.19
C SER A 261 -10.19 12.40 31.95
N SER A 262 -10.46 13.66 31.56
CA SER A 262 -9.43 14.71 31.39
C SER A 262 -8.97 15.36 32.70
N THR A 263 -9.63 15.04 33.82
CA THR A 263 -9.48 15.64 35.16
C THR A 263 -9.92 17.11 35.25
N ARG A 264 -9.53 17.95 34.28
CA ARG A 264 -9.80 19.39 34.26
C ARG A 264 -11.21 19.77 33.79
N THR A 265 -11.94 18.81 33.21
CA THR A 265 -13.33 19.00 32.83
C THR A 265 -14.19 18.39 33.91
N VAL A 266 -15.10 19.19 34.45
CA VAL A 266 -15.97 18.78 35.55
C VAL A 266 -17.43 18.98 35.16
N SER A 267 -18.26 18.03 35.58
CA SER A 267 -19.70 18.12 35.48
C SER A 267 -20.26 18.43 36.87
N ILE A 268 -21.23 19.33 36.92
CA ILE A 268 -21.91 19.72 38.16
C ILE A 268 -23.34 19.20 38.11
N GLU A 269 -23.75 18.51 39.16
CA GLU A 269 -25.09 17.93 39.24
C GLU A 269 -26.17 19.03 39.11
N GLY A 270 -27.15 18.80 38.23
CA GLY A 270 -28.24 19.73 37.97
C GLY A 270 -27.88 20.95 37.09
N TYR A 271 -26.67 21.03 36.56
CA TYR A 271 -26.24 22.09 35.65
C TYR A 271 -26.00 21.52 34.23
N PRO A 272 -26.58 22.12 33.16
CA PRO A 272 -26.57 21.52 31.82
C PRO A 272 -25.25 21.66 31.06
N LEU A 273 -24.27 22.39 31.60
CA LEU A 273 -22.97 22.61 30.96
C LEU A 273 -21.83 22.00 31.80
N ASP A 274 -20.87 21.39 31.13
CA ASP A 274 -19.58 21.02 31.70
C ASP A 274 -18.66 22.25 31.78
N LEU A 275 -17.81 22.28 32.80
CA LEU A 275 -16.78 23.31 32.98
C LEU A 275 -15.41 22.71 32.71
N LYS A 276 -14.71 23.21 31.68
CA LYS A 276 -13.34 22.80 31.33
C LYS A 276 -12.38 23.90 31.73
N PHE A 277 -11.53 23.63 32.72
CA PHE A 277 -10.61 24.62 33.29
C PHE A 277 -9.19 24.49 32.75
N SER A 278 -8.47 25.61 32.70
CA SER A 278 -7.00 25.59 32.73
C SER A 278 -6.56 25.11 34.11
N LEU A 279 -5.76 24.05 34.13
CA LEU A 279 -5.22 23.43 35.33
C LEU A 279 -3.70 23.30 35.17
N ALA A 280 -2.93 23.95 36.04
CA ALA A 280 -1.46 23.94 36.04
C ALA A 280 -0.90 22.61 36.58
N VAL A 281 -1.43 21.49 36.08
CA VAL A 281 -1.00 20.14 36.39
C VAL A 281 -0.61 19.46 35.08
N ARG A 282 0.58 18.88 35.07
CA ARG A 282 1.09 18.07 33.96
C ARG A 282 0.41 16.71 34.02
N ILE A 283 -0.52 16.49 33.09
CA ILE A 283 -1.23 15.21 32.95
C ILE A 283 -0.79 14.57 31.63
N GLY A 284 -0.19 13.39 31.68
CA GLY A 284 0.57 12.90 30.54
C GLY A 284 1.91 13.64 30.43
N THR A 285 2.20 14.13 29.23
CA THR A 285 3.42 14.89 28.93
C THR A 285 3.22 16.40 28.86
N VAL A 286 2.01 16.92 29.10
CA VAL A 286 1.65 18.33 28.85
C VAL A 286 0.90 18.92 30.04
N PHE A 287 1.18 20.19 30.35
CA PHE A 287 0.36 20.97 31.28
C PHE A 287 -1.03 21.21 30.72
N ARG A 288 -2.05 21.09 31.57
CA ARG A 288 -3.45 21.20 31.18
C ARG A 288 -3.98 22.64 31.17
N GLN A 289 -3.19 23.53 30.58
CA GLN A 289 -3.51 24.94 30.35
C GLN A 289 -3.85 25.19 28.88
N PHE A 290 -4.63 26.24 28.60
CA PHE A 290 -4.91 26.72 27.25
C PHE A 290 -5.04 28.26 27.26
N GLY A 291 -4.71 28.89 26.15
CA GLY A 291 -4.60 30.34 26.01
C GLY A 291 -5.80 31.02 25.37
N ASN A 292 -5.63 32.29 25.02
CA ASN A 292 -6.65 33.10 24.36
C ASN A 292 -7.06 32.54 22.99
N SER A 293 -6.07 32.11 22.18
CA SER A 293 -6.33 31.49 20.87
C SER A 293 -7.16 30.22 20.99
N ASP A 294 -6.83 29.33 21.93
CA ASP A 294 -7.59 28.10 22.20
C ASP A 294 -9.04 28.39 22.62
N ALA A 295 -9.23 29.35 23.53
CA ALA A 295 -10.54 29.71 24.06
C ALA A 295 -11.47 30.31 22.99
N LEU A 296 -10.94 31.18 22.13
CA LEU A 296 -11.66 31.74 20.98
C LEU A 296 -11.95 30.66 19.93
N PHE A 297 -10.95 29.85 19.60
CA PHE A 297 -11.05 28.82 18.58
C PHE A 297 -12.13 27.80 18.91
N GLY A 298 -12.22 27.35 20.17
CA GLY A 298 -13.24 26.40 20.59
C GLY A 298 -14.68 26.87 20.34
N VAL A 299 -14.97 28.13 20.67
CA VAL A 299 -16.29 28.73 20.46
C VAL A 299 -16.60 28.90 18.97
N ARG A 300 -15.62 29.36 18.19
CA ARG A 300 -15.79 29.57 16.75
C ARG A 300 -15.95 28.25 16.00
N MET A 301 -15.08 27.28 16.29
CA MET A 301 -15.11 25.96 15.66
C MET A 301 -16.40 25.20 15.99
N SER A 302 -16.91 25.28 17.23
CA SER A 302 -18.21 24.68 17.59
C SER A 302 -19.36 25.23 16.73
N LYS A 303 -19.35 26.54 16.42
CA LYS A 303 -20.34 27.15 15.52
C LYS A 303 -20.22 26.63 14.09
N TRP A 304 -18.99 26.43 13.59
CA TRP A 304 -18.77 25.90 12.25
C TRP A 304 -19.17 24.44 12.13
N LEU A 305 -18.78 23.61 13.10
CA LEU A 305 -19.06 22.17 13.12
C LEU A 305 -20.55 21.87 13.00
N ARG A 306 -21.43 22.69 13.60
CA ARG A 306 -22.89 22.55 13.45
C ARG A 306 -23.38 22.42 12.01
N ASN A 307 -22.68 23.05 11.07
CA ASN A 307 -23.10 23.11 9.67
C ASN A 307 -22.37 22.09 8.78
N ILE A 308 -21.28 21.48 9.27
CA ILE A 308 -20.40 20.62 8.45
C ILE A 308 -20.29 19.19 8.95
N VAL A 309 -20.74 18.88 10.18
CA VAL A 309 -20.79 17.49 10.66
C VAL A 309 -22.06 16.78 10.18
N PRO A 310 -22.00 15.47 9.92
CA PRO A 310 -23.20 14.69 9.59
C PRO A 310 -24.10 14.51 10.82
N ASP A 311 -25.42 14.34 10.61
CA ASP A 311 -26.45 14.27 11.66
C ASP A 311 -26.17 13.26 12.80
N ASN A 312 -25.51 12.16 12.45
CA ASN A 312 -25.19 11.07 13.39
C ASN A 312 -23.90 11.30 14.19
N LEU A 313 -23.19 12.41 13.94
CA LEU A 313 -22.06 12.88 14.74
C LEU A 313 -22.48 14.09 15.58
N TRP A 314 -22.75 13.86 16.87
CA TRP A 314 -23.05 14.97 17.78
C TRP A 314 -21.78 15.71 18.20
N VAL A 315 -21.90 16.96 18.61
CA VAL A 315 -20.77 17.78 19.05
C VAL A 315 -21.03 18.22 20.48
N PHE A 316 -20.06 18.00 21.37
CA PHE A 316 -20.05 18.67 22.67
C PHE A 316 -19.58 20.12 22.46
N GLU A 317 -20.51 21.00 22.10
CA GLU A 317 -20.20 22.38 21.72
C GLU A 317 -19.57 23.15 22.88
N GLU A 318 -18.45 23.84 22.60
CA GLU A 318 -17.85 24.81 23.50
C GLU A 318 -18.57 26.16 23.27
N VAL A 319 -19.66 26.41 23.99
CA VAL A 319 -20.62 27.50 23.69
C VAL A 319 -20.16 28.89 24.13
N ALA A 320 -19.31 28.95 25.15
CA ALA A 320 -18.71 30.18 25.63
C ALA A 320 -17.41 29.89 26.37
N SER A 321 -16.52 30.87 26.45
CA SER A 321 -15.25 30.72 27.15
C SER A 321 -14.78 32.05 27.73
N ILE A 322 -13.93 31.95 28.75
CA ILE A 322 -13.20 33.06 29.33
C ILE A 322 -11.74 32.65 29.51
N SER A 323 -10.82 33.58 29.31
CA SER A 323 -9.39 33.40 29.52
C SER A 323 -8.74 34.66 30.10
N GLY A 324 -7.53 34.54 30.65
CA GLY A 324 -6.78 35.71 31.10
C GLY A 324 -6.39 36.63 29.95
N ASN A 325 -6.41 37.94 30.16
CA ASN A 325 -6.03 38.89 29.12
C ASN A 325 -4.52 38.83 28.88
N GLU A 326 -4.13 38.21 27.76
CA GLU A 326 -2.73 38.01 27.38
C GLU A 326 -1.98 39.31 27.12
N GLU A 327 -2.62 40.32 26.51
CA GLU A 327 -2.01 41.63 26.26
C GLU A 327 -1.65 42.33 27.58
N LYS A 328 -2.49 42.18 28.61
CA LYS A 328 -2.31 42.83 29.90
C LYS A 328 -1.41 42.05 30.86
N LYS A 329 -1.52 40.71 30.87
CA LYS A 329 -0.86 39.84 31.87
C LYS A 329 0.35 39.08 31.32
N GLY A 330 0.52 39.05 30.01
CA GLY A 330 1.54 38.25 29.33
C GLY A 330 1.11 36.80 29.12
N PHE A 331 1.90 36.11 28.27
CA PHE A 331 1.61 34.77 27.75
C PHE A 331 1.39 33.69 28.82
N TYR A 332 2.33 33.53 29.76
CA TYR A 332 2.25 32.46 30.77
C TYR A 332 1.18 32.71 31.84
N PRO A 333 1.06 33.92 32.44
CA PRO A 333 0.02 34.21 33.43
C PRO A 333 -1.40 34.06 32.87
N ALA A 334 -1.65 34.54 31.65
CA ALA A 334 -2.96 34.45 31.01
C ALA A 334 -3.44 33.00 30.86
N ARG A 335 -2.55 32.07 30.49
CA ARG A 335 -2.84 30.64 30.35
C ARG A 335 -3.17 29.92 31.66
N ARG A 336 -2.89 30.52 32.82
CA ARG A 336 -3.25 29.96 34.13
C ARG A 336 -4.71 30.19 34.52
N LEU A 337 -5.42 31.03 33.76
CA LEU A 337 -6.81 31.38 33.97
C LEU A 337 -7.59 31.16 32.68
N ALA A 338 -8.31 30.05 32.59
CA ALA A 338 -9.27 29.86 31.51
C ALA A 338 -10.39 28.90 31.94
N CYS A 339 -11.62 29.19 31.50
CA CYS A 339 -12.78 28.34 31.70
C CYS A 339 -13.60 28.30 30.42
N VAL A 340 -13.87 27.10 29.93
CA VAL A 340 -14.74 26.85 28.77
C VAL A 340 -16.03 26.20 29.27
N LEU A 341 -17.16 26.74 28.84
CA LEU A 341 -18.48 26.16 29.04
C LEU A 341 -18.79 25.27 27.86
N ARG A 342 -19.03 23.98 28.12
CA ARG A 342 -19.29 22.98 27.09
C ARG A 342 -20.65 22.33 27.33
N GLU A 343 -21.45 22.14 26.28
CA GLU A 343 -22.75 21.47 26.41
C GLU A 343 -22.60 20.04 26.92
N SER A 344 -23.52 19.61 27.78
CA SER A 344 -23.68 18.22 28.16
C SER A 344 -24.69 17.52 27.26
N LEU A 345 -24.31 16.37 26.70
CA LEU A 345 -25.19 15.57 25.85
C LEU A 345 -25.99 14.51 26.63
N ILE A 346 -25.89 14.49 27.97
CA ILE A 346 -26.52 13.46 28.81
C ILE A 346 -28.05 13.48 28.65
N SER A 347 -28.70 14.64 28.83
CA SER A 347 -30.16 14.75 28.71
C SER A 347 -30.66 14.35 27.33
N ARG A 348 -29.95 14.76 26.27
CA ARG A 348 -30.27 14.38 24.88
C ARG A 348 -30.17 12.87 24.64
N ALA A 349 -29.18 12.21 25.25
CA ALA A 349 -29.03 10.76 25.15
C ALA A 349 -30.16 10.03 25.89
N ASP A 350 -30.52 10.51 27.09
CA ASP A 350 -31.60 9.92 27.89
C ASP A 350 -32.95 10.04 27.19
N GLU A 351 -33.27 11.19 26.60
CA GLU A 351 -34.48 11.42 25.79
C GLU A 351 -34.59 10.45 24.59
N ARG A 352 -33.45 9.98 24.06
CA ARG A 352 -33.39 9.05 22.92
C ARG A 352 -33.21 7.59 23.33
N ASN A 353 -33.26 7.26 24.62
CA ASN A 353 -32.96 5.92 25.13
C ASN A 353 -31.57 5.42 24.67
N GLU A 354 -30.61 6.33 24.62
CA GLU A 354 -29.21 6.07 24.29
C GLU A 354 -28.35 6.17 25.56
N THR A 355 -27.23 5.45 25.57
CA THR A 355 -26.15 5.62 26.55
C THR A 355 -24.91 6.15 25.84
N LEU A 356 -24.20 7.05 26.52
CA LEU A 356 -22.94 7.63 26.07
C LEU A 356 -21.80 6.85 26.71
N ILE A 357 -20.93 6.30 25.87
CA ILE A 357 -19.84 5.42 26.29
C ILE A 357 -18.52 6.00 25.79
N LEU A 358 -17.54 6.14 26.67
CA LEU A 358 -16.19 6.53 26.29
C LEU A 358 -15.47 5.33 25.65
N PRO A 359 -15.09 5.36 24.35
CA PRO A 359 -14.40 4.24 23.71
C PRO A 359 -13.11 3.83 24.43
N ALA A 360 -12.36 4.79 24.98
CA ALA A 360 -11.18 4.49 25.80
C ALA A 360 -11.49 3.68 27.06
N ALA A 361 -12.66 3.87 27.68
CA ALA A 361 -13.13 3.04 28.80
C ALA A 361 -13.70 1.70 28.31
N LEU A 362 -14.39 1.71 27.16
CA LEU A 362 -15.03 0.52 26.59
C LEU A 362 -14.02 -0.60 26.28
N ILE A 363 -12.80 -0.23 25.86
CA ILE A 363 -11.72 -1.19 25.58
C ILE A 363 -10.78 -1.41 26.76
N ASP A 364 -11.07 -0.79 27.91
CA ASP A 364 -10.35 -1.03 29.16
C ASP A 364 -10.87 -2.31 29.86
N ARG A 365 -10.08 -2.88 30.76
CA ARG A 365 -10.44 -4.08 31.51
C ARG A 365 -10.93 -3.71 32.92
N PRO A 366 -12.10 -4.19 33.35
CA PRO A 366 -12.54 -4.00 34.74
C PRO A 366 -11.56 -4.64 35.72
N TYR A 367 -11.57 -4.16 36.96
CA TYR A 367 -10.73 -4.71 38.02
C TYR A 367 -10.98 -6.22 38.19
N GLY A 368 -9.91 -7.01 38.09
CA GLY A 368 -9.97 -8.47 38.25
C GLY A 368 -10.52 -9.25 37.03
N GLU A 369 -10.91 -8.58 35.95
CA GLU A 369 -11.41 -9.22 34.72
C GLU A 369 -10.33 -9.31 33.64
N SER A 370 -10.34 -10.40 32.88
CA SER A 370 -9.46 -10.57 31.71
C SER A 370 -10.06 -9.98 30.42
N ARG A 371 -11.38 -9.79 30.41
CA ARG A 371 -12.17 -9.26 29.29
C ARG A 371 -12.33 -7.75 29.41
N THR A 372 -12.41 -7.09 28.26
CA THR A 372 -12.73 -5.66 28.15
C THR A 372 -14.21 -5.40 28.44
N TYR A 373 -14.56 -4.14 28.75
CA TYR A 373 -15.96 -3.74 28.85
C TYR A 373 -16.74 -3.99 27.54
N ALA A 374 -16.10 -3.88 26.37
CA ALA A 374 -16.69 -4.20 25.07
C ALA A 374 -17.17 -5.66 25.03
N GLU A 375 -16.29 -6.59 25.43
CA GLU A 375 -16.62 -8.01 25.48
C GLU A 375 -17.76 -8.31 26.45
N ILE A 376 -17.78 -7.65 27.61
CA ILE A 376 -18.79 -7.86 28.66
C ILE A 376 -20.15 -7.29 28.24
N VAL A 377 -20.18 -6.03 27.77
CA VAL A 377 -21.42 -5.31 27.45
C VAL A 377 -22.12 -5.89 26.22
N PHE A 378 -21.34 -6.26 25.20
CA PHE A 378 -21.85 -6.78 23.93
C PHE A 378 -21.86 -8.31 23.84
N GLY A 379 -21.36 -9.03 24.85
CA GLY A 379 -21.36 -10.50 24.87
C GLY A 379 -20.45 -11.12 23.80
N LEU A 380 -19.24 -10.58 23.66
CA LEU A 380 -18.28 -11.00 22.64
C LEU A 380 -17.40 -12.12 23.20
N HIS A 381 -17.80 -13.38 22.99
CA HIS A 381 -17.13 -14.56 23.54
C HIS A 381 -16.13 -15.19 22.57
N THR A 382 -16.37 -15.09 21.26
CA THR A 382 -15.51 -15.70 20.23
C THR A 382 -14.79 -14.64 19.39
N LYS A 383 -13.75 -15.06 18.67
CA LYS A 383 -13.00 -14.17 17.75
C LYS A 383 -13.92 -13.63 16.65
N GLU A 384 -14.81 -14.45 16.12
CA GLU A 384 -15.75 -14.11 15.05
C GLU A 384 -16.75 -13.06 15.53
N GLN A 385 -17.28 -13.21 16.75
CA GLN A 385 -18.16 -12.20 17.36
C GLN A 385 -17.44 -10.86 17.54
N LYS A 386 -16.18 -10.89 17.98
CA LYS A 386 -15.35 -9.69 18.12
C LYS A 386 -15.11 -9.01 16.77
N LEU A 387 -14.77 -9.78 15.73
CA LEU A 387 -14.55 -9.26 14.37
C LEU A 387 -15.84 -8.67 13.77
N ALA A 388 -16.99 -9.33 13.94
CA ALA A 388 -18.28 -8.85 13.46
C ALA A 388 -18.72 -7.55 14.16
N TRP A 389 -18.59 -7.49 15.49
CA TRP A 389 -18.86 -6.28 16.26
C TRP A 389 -17.90 -5.16 15.86
N PHE A 390 -16.61 -5.47 15.70
CA PHE A 390 -15.60 -4.50 15.29
C PHE A 390 -15.88 -3.91 13.90
N ARG A 391 -16.33 -4.73 12.92
CA ARG A 391 -16.80 -4.22 11.63
C ARG A 391 -17.95 -3.24 11.79
N THR A 392 -18.95 -3.57 12.60
CA THR A 392 -20.10 -2.69 12.91
C THR A 392 -19.64 -1.38 13.56
N TYR A 393 -18.66 -1.44 14.47
CA TYR A 393 -18.05 -0.27 15.11
C TYR A 393 -17.35 0.63 14.07
N LEU A 394 -16.61 0.05 13.11
CA LEU A 394 -15.93 0.80 12.06
C LEU A 394 -16.89 1.41 11.04
N GLU A 395 -17.92 0.66 10.61
CA GLU A 395 -18.96 1.14 9.70
C GLU A 395 -19.70 2.36 10.27
N ALA A 396 -19.82 2.45 11.61
CA ALA A 396 -20.36 3.62 12.27
C ALA A 396 -19.32 4.74 12.49
N LEU A 397 -18.06 4.41 12.79
CA LEU A 397 -17.02 5.38 13.14
C LEU A 397 -16.41 6.08 11.92
N LEU A 398 -15.95 5.32 10.92
CA LEU A 398 -15.13 5.83 9.82
C LEU A 398 -15.85 6.88 8.96
N PRO A 399 -17.12 6.69 8.55
CA PRO A 399 -17.85 7.71 7.80
C PRO A 399 -17.97 9.02 8.56
N LEU A 400 -18.23 8.97 9.87
CA LEU A 400 -18.37 10.17 10.70
C LEU A 400 -17.02 10.86 10.93
N ALA A 401 -15.97 10.09 11.20
CA ALA A 401 -14.64 10.61 11.51
C ALA A 401 -13.95 11.26 10.29
N LEU A 402 -14.21 10.76 9.08
CA LEU A 402 -13.55 11.21 7.86
C LEU A 402 -14.38 12.23 7.07
N HIS A 403 -15.67 12.41 7.38
CA HIS A 403 -16.56 13.31 6.64
C HIS A 403 -16.02 14.74 6.54
N THR A 404 -15.75 15.39 7.67
CA THR A 404 -15.30 16.79 7.69
C THR A 404 -13.91 16.96 7.06
N LEU A 405 -13.06 15.94 7.14
CA LEU A 405 -11.73 15.97 6.54
C LEU A 405 -11.82 15.87 5.02
N ARG A 406 -12.65 14.96 4.51
CA ARG A 406 -12.84 14.71 3.08
C ARG A 406 -13.51 15.89 2.38
N HIS A 407 -14.54 16.46 3.00
CA HIS A 407 -15.36 17.49 2.37
C HIS A 407 -14.90 18.91 2.66
N HIS A 408 -14.36 19.17 3.86
CA HIS A 408 -14.06 20.53 4.32
C HIS A 408 -12.58 20.74 4.71
N GLY A 409 -11.74 19.71 4.59
CA GLY A 409 -10.34 19.78 5.03
C GLY A 409 -10.17 19.93 6.54
N VAL A 410 -11.19 19.59 7.34
CA VAL A 410 -11.17 19.71 8.81
C VAL A 410 -10.99 18.33 9.44
N ALA A 411 -9.80 18.06 9.97
CA ALA A 411 -9.52 16.84 10.74
C ALA A 411 -9.90 17.01 12.21
N LEU A 412 -10.86 16.19 12.65
CA LEU A 412 -11.25 16.08 14.06
C LEU A 412 -10.20 15.29 14.86
N GLU A 413 -10.06 15.56 16.17
CA GLU A 413 -9.17 14.80 17.05
C GLU A 413 -9.86 13.50 17.51
N THR A 414 -10.04 12.53 16.61
CA THR A 414 -10.86 11.33 16.80
C THR A 414 -10.21 10.20 17.61
N HIS A 415 -9.35 10.54 18.57
CA HIS A 415 -8.76 9.57 19.47
C HIS A 415 -9.79 9.02 20.46
N ALA A 416 -9.53 7.86 21.08
CA ALA A 416 -10.52 7.11 21.86
C ALA A 416 -11.10 7.87 23.07
N GLN A 417 -10.39 8.89 23.59
CA GLN A 417 -10.89 9.75 24.67
C GLN A 417 -11.78 10.93 24.18
N ASN A 418 -11.72 11.34 22.91
CA ASN A 418 -12.48 12.48 22.39
C ASN A 418 -13.69 12.04 21.58
N MET A 419 -13.70 10.80 21.10
CA MET A 419 -14.90 10.17 20.60
C MET A 419 -15.77 9.70 21.77
N VAL A 420 -17.08 9.77 21.62
CA VAL A 420 -18.07 9.21 22.56
C VAL A 420 -19.04 8.35 21.75
N LEU A 421 -19.06 7.05 22.02
CA LEU A 421 -19.92 6.09 21.35
C LEU A 421 -21.36 6.25 21.87
N ARG A 422 -22.34 6.26 20.96
CA ARG A 422 -23.77 6.28 21.29
C ARG A 422 -24.39 4.92 21.03
N VAL A 423 -24.99 4.32 22.06
CA VAL A 423 -25.59 2.97 21.98
C VAL A 423 -27.02 3.00 22.47
N CYS A 424 -27.94 2.39 21.73
CA CYS A 424 -29.32 2.23 22.18
C CYS A 424 -29.38 1.27 23.36
N ARG A 425 -29.97 1.69 24.49
CA ARG A 425 -30.00 0.91 25.74
C ARG A 425 -30.77 -0.40 25.61
N SER A 426 -31.85 -0.41 24.83
CA SER A 426 -32.71 -1.59 24.65
C SER A 426 -32.19 -2.58 23.61
N THR A 427 -31.69 -2.09 22.47
CA THR A 427 -31.28 -2.95 21.34
C THR A 427 -29.79 -3.28 21.33
N LYS A 428 -28.97 -2.59 22.14
CA LYS A 428 -27.50 -2.61 22.10
C LYS A 428 -26.89 -2.17 20.75
N ARG A 429 -27.68 -1.61 19.83
CA ARG A 429 -27.19 -1.16 18.53
C ARG A 429 -26.39 0.13 18.67
N ILE A 430 -25.26 0.22 17.98
CA ILE A 430 -24.53 1.48 17.80
C ILE A 430 -25.40 2.43 16.96
N THR A 431 -25.66 3.62 17.49
CA THR A 431 -26.55 4.63 16.87
C THR A 431 -25.79 5.81 16.27
N GLY A 432 -24.51 5.95 16.62
CA GLY A 432 -23.63 7.01 16.13
C GLY A 432 -22.54 7.34 17.13
N PHE A 433 -21.95 8.52 16.98
CA PHE A 433 -20.91 9.02 17.85
C PHE A 433 -21.15 10.48 18.22
N ALA A 434 -20.41 10.97 19.21
CA ALA A 434 -20.21 12.38 19.48
C ALA A 434 -18.71 12.70 19.55
N ILE A 435 -18.34 13.93 19.20
CA ILE A 435 -16.98 14.46 19.26
C ILE A 435 -16.89 15.58 20.30
N ARG A 436 -15.74 15.68 20.98
CA ARG A 436 -15.42 16.76 21.92
C ARG A 436 -13.96 17.20 21.79
N ASP A 437 -13.65 18.29 22.47
CA ASP A 437 -12.34 18.94 22.54
C ASP A 437 -11.88 19.55 21.20
N MET A 438 -12.10 20.86 21.07
CA MET A 438 -11.85 21.55 19.81
C MET A 438 -10.36 21.84 19.58
N GLY A 439 -9.54 21.96 20.63
CA GLY A 439 -8.13 22.36 20.50
C GLY A 439 -7.25 21.37 19.71
N GLY A 440 -7.71 20.13 19.54
CA GLY A 440 -7.04 19.11 18.75
C GLY A 440 -7.32 19.17 17.24
N ILE A 441 -8.31 19.96 16.81
CA ILE A 441 -8.72 20.03 15.40
C ILE A 441 -7.60 20.64 14.55
N ARG A 442 -7.41 20.09 13.34
CA ARG A 442 -6.46 20.61 12.35
C ARG A 442 -7.15 20.88 11.04
N ILE A 443 -6.83 22.01 10.42
CA ILE A 443 -7.56 22.56 9.27
C ILE A 443 -6.61 22.70 8.10
N HIS A 444 -7.05 22.26 6.92
CA HIS A 444 -6.40 22.60 5.67
C HIS A 444 -6.85 23.99 5.23
N ARG A 445 -5.96 24.99 5.35
CA ARG A 445 -6.32 26.42 5.18
C ARG A 445 -7.03 26.66 3.86
N SER A 446 -6.41 26.23 2.77
CA SER A 446 -6.88 26.53 1.42
C SER A 446 -8.22 25.88 1.07
N THR A 447 -8.61 24.76 1.73
CA THR A 447 -9.94 24.17 1.52
C THR A 447 -11.00 25.00 2.22
N LEU A 448 -10.79 25.28 3.51
CA LEU A 448 -11.81 25.96 4.32
C LEU A 448 -11.99 27.44 3.91
N GLU A 449 -10.90 28.11 3.50
CA GLU A 449 -10.94 29.48 2.98
C GLU A 449 -11.73 29.59 1.66
N LYS A 450 -11.61 28.60 0.77
CA LYS A 450 -12.39 28.55 -0.49
C LYS A 450 -13.89 28.40 -0.26
N GLU A 451 -14.29 27.83 0.87
CA GLU A 451 -15.69 27.71 1.29
C GLU A 451 -16.23 28.98 1.97
N GLY A 452 -15.40 30.01 2.16
CA GLY A 452 -15.80 31.31 2.69
C GLY A 452 -15.82 31.41 4.22
N PHE A 453 -15.17 30.47 4.94
CA PHE A 453 -15.02 30.58 6.39
C PHE A 453 -13.95 31.61 6.78
N PRO A 454 -14.16 32.39 7.87
CA PRO A 454 -13.21 33.41 8.28
C PRO A 454 -11.97 32.79 8.95
N MET A 455 -10.79 33.11 8.43
CA MET A 455 -9.51 32.50 8.86
C MET A 455 -8.76 33.30 9.94
N ASP A 456 -9.26 34.46 10.35
CA ASP A 456 -8.58 35.34 11.30
C ASP A 456 -8.47 34.71 12.70
N GLY A 457 -7.25 34.65 13.26
CA GLY A 457 -7.04 34.21 14.64
C GLY A 457 -7.10 32.70 14.87
N ILE A 458 -7.02 31.89 13.79
CA ILE A 458 -7.00 30.41 13.87
C ILE A 458 -5.74 29.79 13.23
N ASP A 459 -4.71 30.62 12.97
CA ASP A 459 -3.51 30.21 12.24
C ASP A 459 -2.77 29.04 12.90
N GLU A 460 -2.78 28.96 14.23
CA GLU A 460 -2.13 27.89 15.01
C GLU A 460 -2.73 26.48 14.76
N PHE A 461 -3.94 26.43 14.23
CA PHE A 461 -4.69 25.19 13.94
C PHE A 461 -4.64 24.81 12.45
N CYS A 462 -4.10 25.67 11.61
CA CYS A 462 -4.11 25.54 10.15
C CYS A 462 -2.80 24.95 9.61
N SER A 463 -2.89 24.28 8.47
CA SER A 463 -1.75 23.83 7.66
C SER A 463 -2.09 23.93 6.18
N ASP A 464 -1.08 24.14 5.35
CA ASP A 464 -1.19 24.10 3.88
C ASP A 464 -0.89 22.70 3.30
N SER A 465 -0.60 21.71 4.16
CA SER A 465 -0.35 20.32 3.74
C SER A 465 -1.47 19.40 4.22
N LEU A 466 -2.20 18.82 3.26
CA LEU A 466 -3.17 17.76 3.53
C LEU A 466 -2.48 16.52 4.09
N GLU A 467 -1.32 16.13 3.56
CA GLU A 467 -0.56 14.95 4.00
C GLU A 467 -0.16 15.05 5.49
N TRP A 468 0.24 16.25 5.94
CA TRP A 468 0.53 16.48 7.36
C TRP A 468 -0.72 16.32 8.23
N ILE A 469 -1.89 16.78 7.75
CA ILE A 469 -3.18 16.60 8.44
C ILE A 469 -3.57 15.12 8.45
N TRP A 470 -3.38 14.41 7.35
CA TRP A 470 -3.64 12.97 7.23
C TRP A 470 -2.76 12.16 8.18
N ASP A 471 -1.51 12.54 8.40
CA ASP A 471 -0.65 11.94 9.43
C ASP A 471 -1.23 12.12 10.86
N ARG A 472 -1.94 13.23 11.13
CA ARG A 472 -2.63 13.43 12.43
C ARG A 472 -3.86 12.56 12.56
N THR A 473 -4.65 12.50 11.49
CA THR A 473 -5.80 11.60 11.40
C THR A 473 -5.36 10.16 11.57
N HIS A 474 -4.26 9.75 10.94
CA HIS A 474 -3.69 8.41 11.07
C HIS A 474 -3.35 8.11 12.54
N TYR A 475 -2.67 9.01 13.24
CA TYR A 475 -2.36 8.79 14.64
C TYR A 475 -3.62 8.72 15.52
N ASN A 476 -4.51 9.71 15.41
CA ASN A 476 -5.69 9.83 16.27
C ASN A 476 -6.72 8.72 16.02
N LEU A 477 -7.11 8.53 14.76
CA LEU A 477 -8.14 7.57 14.35
C LEU A 477 -7.59 6.15 14.26
N ILE A 478 -6.50 5.95 13.52
CA ILE A 478 -6.01 4.60 13.23
C ILE A 478 -5.19 4.05 14.38
N GLN A 479 -4.16 4.74 14.86
CA GLN A 479 -3.25 4.16 15.86
C GLN A 479 -3.85 4.17 17.27
N ASN A 480 -4.41 5.31 17.71
CA ASN A 480 -4.88 5.49 19.08
C ASN A 480 -6.27 4.88 19.34
N ASN A 481 -7.19 4.98 18.38
CA ASN A 481 -8.56 4.49 18.53
C ASN A 481 -8.73 3.07 17.95
N ILE A 482 -8.65 2.93 16.62
CA ILE A 482 -8.91 1.65 15.94
C ILE A 482 -7.87 0.58 16.31
N GLY A 483 -6.59 0.90 16.22
CA GLY A 483 -5.49 -0.03 16.48
C GLY A 483 -5.44 -0.46 17.93
N TYR A 484 -5.76 0.44 18.87
CA TYR A 484 -5.88 0.06 20.27
C TYR A 484 -7.11 -0.81 20.54
N THR A 485 -8.22 -0.57 19.84
CA THR A 485 -9.41 -1.45 19.90
C THR A 485 -9.10 -2.87 19.40
N ILE A 486 -8.44 -2.99 18.24
CA ILE A 486 -7.98 -4.28 17.67
C ILE A 486 -7.10 -5.02 18.68
N TYR A 487 -6.15 -4.29 19.26
CA TYR A 487 -5.19 -4.81 20.21
C TYR A 487 -5.87 -5.29 21.50
N SER A 488 -6.69 -4.45 22.14
CA SER A 488 -7.36 -4.77 23.41
C SER A 488 -8.33 -5.95 23.30
N LEU A 489 -8.99 -6.11 22.15
CA LEU A 489 -9.88 -7.25 21.86
C LEU A 489 -9.13 -8.55 21.56
N GLY A 490 -7.82 -8.48 21.29
CA GLY A 490 -6.99 -9.64 20.96
C GLY A 490 -7.23 -10.17 19.54
N ILE A 491 -7.60 -9.30 18.58
CA ILE A 491 -7.96 -9.67 17.19
C ILE A 491 -6.92 -9.21 16.15
N GLU A 492 -5.72 -8.81 16.60
CA GLU A 492 -4.65 -8.30 15.73
C GLU A 492 -3.93 -9.38 14.91
N LYS A 493 -3.72 -10.58 15.46
CA LYS A 493 -2.73 -11.56 14.95
C LYS A 493 -3.34 -12.64 14.02
N PRO A 494 -2.58 -13.13 13.02
CA PRO A 494 -3.13 -13.58 11.73
C PRO A 494 -3.33 -15.09 11.57
N ARG A 495 -3.55 -15.89 12.63
CA ARG A 495 -3.77 -17.32 12.40
C ARG A 495 -5.00 -17.64 11.53
N ASP A 496 -6.01 -16.76 11.49
CA ASP A 496 -7.25 -16.93 10.67
C ASP A 496 -7.93 -15.57 10.40
N GLY A 497 -7.42 -14.77 9.45
CA GLY A 497 -7.91 -13.42 9.17
C GLY A 497 -7.53 -12.38 10.23
N ASN A 498 -7.28 -11.13 9.82
CA ASN A 498 -6.88 -10.04 10.72
C ASN A 498 -7.84 -8.86 10.67
N ALA A 499 -8.08 -8.22 11.82
CA ALA A 499 -8.95 -7.05 11.91
C ALA A 499 -8.49 -5.88 11.02
N TRP A 500 -7.21 -5.83 10.65
CA TRP A 500 -6.66 -4.84 9.73
C TRP A 500 -7.21 -4.95 8.30
N GLU A 501 -7.59 -6.14 7.85
CA GLU A 501 -8.30 -6.33 6.58
C GLU A 501 -9.69 -5.69 6.61
N ILE A 502 -10.41 -5.85 7.71
CA ILE A 502 -11.70 -5.17 7.94
C ILE A 502 -11.50 -3.66 7.89
N VAL A 503 -10.45 -3.13 8.56
CA VAL A 503 -10.14 -1.69 8.51
C VAL A 503 -9.90 -1.23 7.08
N ARG A 504 -9.07 -1.93 6.29
CA ARG A 504 -8.80 -1.57 4.89
C ARG A 504 -10.06 -1.62 4.03
N SER A 505 -10.90 -2.62 4.22
CA SER A 505 -12.15 -2.80 3.48
C SER A 505 -13.13 -1.65 3.76
N VAL A 506 -13.42 -1.38 5.04
CA VAL A 506 -14.36 -0.31 5.42
C VAL A 506 -13.79 1.08 5.08
N LEU A 507 -12.47 1.29 5.18
CA LEU A 507 -11.82 2.53 4.72
C LEU A 507 -11.98 2.74 3.22
N LYS A 508 -11.79 1.68 2.41
CA LYS A 508 -11.96 1.72 0.96
C LYS A 508 -13.38 2.14 0.59
N GLU A 509 -14.37 1.52 1.22
CA GLU A 509 -15.80 1.84 1.03
C GLU A 509 -16.11 3.28 1.47
N THR A 510 -15.62 3.69 2.66
CA THR A 510 -15.88 5.03 3.23
C THR A 510 -15.29 6.15 2.37
N LEU A 511 -14.09 5.92 1.81
CA LEU A 511 -13.39 6.91 0.97
C LEU A 511 -13.82 6.86 -0.51
N ASP A 512 -14.66 5.91 -0.91
CA ASP A 512 -15.16 5.74 -2.28
C ASP A 512 -14.04 5.82 -3.33
N ILE A 513 -12.97 5.05 -3.12
CA ILE A 513 -11.70 5.21 -3.87
C ILE A 513 -11.82 4.96 -5.38
N ASP A 514 -12.90 4.28 -5.79
CA ASP A 514 -13.18 3.97 -7.20
C ASP A 514 -13.75 5.18 -7.94
N LYS A 515 -14.37 6.14 -7.23
CA LYS A 515 -15.04 7.31 -7.80
C LYS A 515 -14.45 8.65 -7.37
N ASP A 516 -13.78 8.71 -6.21
CA ASP A 516 -13.20 9.94 -5.66
C ASP A 516 -11.67 9.94 -5.71
N PRO A 517 -11.04 10.77 -6.58
CA PRO A 517 -9.58 10.89 -6.64
C PRO A 517 -8.93 11.35 -5.33
N LEU A 518 -9.57 12.23 -4.55
CA LEU A 518 -9.05 12.66 -3.25
C LEU A 518 -9.18 11.52 -2.23
N GLY A 519 -10.30 10.81 -2.26
CA GLY A 519 -10.52 9.59 -1.48
C GLY A 519 -9.46 8.53 -1.75
N ARG A 520 -9.12 8.29 -3.01
CA ARG A 520 -8.03 7.39 -3.43
C ARG A 520 -6.68 7.84 -2.89
N ARG A 521 -6.31 9.11 -3.07
CA ARG A 521 -5.05 9.65 -2.55
C ARG A 521 -4.94 9.54 -1.02
N MET A 522 -6.03 9.84 -0.31
CA MET A 522 -6.07 9.72 1.14
C MET A 522 -5.91 8.25 1.57
N TYR A 523 -6.60 7.32 0.91
CA TYR A 523 -6.46 5.89 1.16
C TYR A 523 -5.01 5.43 0.96
N GLU A 524 -4.39 5.77 -0.18
CA GLU A 524 -2.99 5.45 -0.49
C GLU A 524 -2.02 6.00 0.55
N HIS A 525 -2.24 7.23 1.03
CA HIS A 525 -1.43 7.82 2.09
C HIS A 525 -1.58 7.06 3.42
N LEU A 526 -2.82 6.78 3.81
CA LEU A 526 -3.14 6.06 5.06
C LEU A 526 -2.66 4.61 5.03
N THR A 527 -2.56 3.98 3.86
CA THR A 527 -2.05 2.60 3.69
C THR A 527 -0.61 2.53 3.17
N SER A 528 0.11 3.66 3.15
CA SER A 528 1.49 3.72 2.64
C SER A 528 2.46 2.84 3.42
N ASN A 529 3.64 2.56 2.86
CA ASN A 529 4.61 1.62 3.45
C ASN A 529 5.07 1.95 4.88
N THR A 530 5.04 3.24 5.23
CA THR A 530 5.37 3.74 6.56
C THR A 530 4.25 4.64 7.06
N MET A 531 4.24 4.95 8.36
CA MET A 531 3.32 5.90 8.97
C MET A 531 4.05 6.76 9.99
N ALA A 532 3.51 7.93 10.29
CA ALA A 532 4.02 8.78 11.36
C ALA A 532 3.67 8.20 12.74
N LEU A 533 4.68 7.88 13.55
CA LEU A 533 4.55 7.51 14.96
C LEU A 533 4.82 8.73 15.85
N LYS A 534 3.96 8.93 16.85
CA LYS A 534 4.11 10.03 17.82
C LYS A 534 5.26 9.80 18.81
N CYS A 535 6.17 10.77 18.81
CA CYS A 535 7.38 10.96 19.61
C CYS A 535 7.22 11.19 21.13
N PHE A 536 6.63 10.34 21.98
CA PHE A 536 6.40 10.69 23.40
C PHE A 536 7.68 10.89 24.23
N MET A 537 8.62 9.94 24.17
CA MET A 537 9.88 10.01 24.92
C MET A 537 10.79 11.09 24.32
N GLY A 538 10.99 11.06 22.99
CA GLY A 538 11.77 12.04 22.26
C GLY A 538 11.30 13.47 22.49
N ARG A 539 9.98 13.72 22.51
CA ARG A 539 9.43 15.05 22.83
C ARG A 539 9.70 15.45 24.26
N ARG A 540 9.52 14.55 25.24
CA ARG A 540 9.76 14.85 26.66
C ARG A 540 11.24 15.16 26.92
N MET A 541 12.14 14.47 26.22
CA MET A 541 13.57 14.76 26.21
C MET A 541 13.85 16.11 25.52
N ALA A 542 13.27 16.38 24.35
CA ALA A 542 13.50 17.60 23.55
C ALA A 542 13.03 18.91 24.18
N VAL A 543 11.89 18.90 24.89
CA VAL A 543 11.35 20.07 25.58
C VAL A 543 12.36 20.64 26.60
N GLN A 544 13.14 19.78 27.24
CA GLN A 544 14.19 20.19 28.18
C GLN A 544 15.46 20.71 27.49
N PHE A 545 15.66 20.45 26.20
CA PHE A 545 16.87 20.84 25.47
C PHE A 545 16.78 22.25 24.84
N ASN A 546 15.68 22.58 24.16
CA ASN A 546 15.57 23.83 23.39
C ASN A 546 14.35 24.71 23.79
N GLY A 547 13.57 24.31 24.80
CA GLY A 547 12.31 24.99 25.15
C GLY A 547 11.21 24.87 24.09
N VAL A 548 11.45 24.10 23.02
CA VAL A 548 10.53 23.94 21.90
C VAL A 548 9.59 22.77 22.16
N THR A 549 8.30 23.06 22.27
CA THR A 549 7.21 22.07 22.46
C THR A 549 6.64 21.54 21.13
N LYS A 550 7.33 21.74 19.99
CA LYS A 550 6.87 21.29 18.67
C LYS A 550 6.62 19.78 18.67
N TYR A 551 5.66 19.37 17.84
CA TYR A 551 5.32 17.97 17.67
C TYR A 551 6.48 17.18 17.07
N MET A 552 6.67 15.94 17.53
CA MET A 552 7.70 15.00 17.08
C MET A 552 7.03 13.64 16.79
N SER A 553 7.64 12.76 16.00
CA SER A 553 7.36 12.65 14.57
C SER A 553 8.41 11.76 13.92
N MET A 554 8.28 10.42 13.91
CA MET A 554 9.16 9.56 13.10
C MET A 554 8.37 8.60 12.20
N ARG A 555 8.97 8.17 11.08
CA ARG A 555 8.34 7.19 10.20
C ARG A 555 8.69 5.78 10.67
N VAL A 556 7.66 4.97 10.90
CA VAL A 556 7.76 3.53 11.23
C VAL A 556 6.96 2.73 10.21
N PRO A 557 7.15 1.40 10.07
CA PRO A 557 6.33 0.63 9.14
C PRO A 557 4.84 0.71 9.53
N ASN A 558 3.97 0.73 8.53
CA ASN A 558 2.54 0.97 8.72
C ASN A 558 1.76 -0.34 8.94
N LEU A 559 0.94 -0.39 9.99
CA LEU A 559 0.06 -1.54 10.29
C LEU A 559 -1.07 -1.71 9.26
N LEU A 560 -1.45 -0.64 8.56
CA LEU A 560 -2.43 -0.69 7.47
C LEU A 560 -1.81 -1.11 6.13
N ASN A 561 -0.48 -1.09 6.00
CA ASN A 561 0.16 -1.51 4.76
C ASN A 561 -0.12 -2.99 4.53
N HIS A 562 -0.81 -3.27 3.43
CA HIS A 562 -0.91 -4.61 2.90
C HIS A 562 0.17 -4.79 1.84
N LYS A 563 1.31 -5.36 2.23
CA LYS A 563 2.25 -5.89 1.26
C LYS A 563 1.57 -7.09 0.61
N SER A 564 1.19 -6.95 -0.66
CA SER A 564 0.69 -8.07 -1.45
C SER A 564 1.64 -9.26 -1.26
N PRO A 565 1.14 -10.47 -0.96
CA PRO A 565 1.99 -11.66 -0.94
C PRO A 565 2.48 -12.04 -2.35
N TRP A 566 2.04 -11.31 -3.36
CA TRP A 566 2.32 -11.53 -4.77
C TRP A 566 3.30 -10.49 -5.32
N VAL A 567 3.98 -10.84 -6.41
CA VAL A 567 5.07 -10.05 -7.01
C VAL A 567 6.23 -9.86 -6.02
N GLN A 568 6.57 -10.92 -5.29
CA GLN A 568 7.74 -11.00 -4.42
C GLN A 568 8.64 -12.16 -4.81
N GLN A 569 9.94 -12.01 -4.59
CA GLN A 569 10.93 -13.02 -4.90
C GLN A 569 11.02 -14.09 -3.82
N LEU A 570 11.24 -15.35 -4.22
CA LEU A 570 11.33 -16.50 -3.32
C LEU A 570 12.71 -17.14 -3.35
N SER A 571 13.28 -17.40 -2.17
CA SER A 571 14.29 -18.46 -2.02
C SER A 571 13.56 -19.79 -1.88
N LEU A 572 13.67 -20.63 -2.91
CA LEU A 572 13.04 -21.95 -2.98
C LEU A 572 13.61 -22.89 -1.93
N ALA A 573 14.94 -22.90 -1.76
CA ALA A 573 15.62 -23.76 -0.80
C ALA A 573 15.29 -23.39 0.65
N ALA A 574 15.05 -22.10 0.94
CA ALA A 574 14.71 -21.63 2.29
C ALA A 574 13.21 -21.66 2.61
N THR A 575 12.33 -21.67 1.60
CA THR A 575 10.88 -21.74 1.80
C THR A 575 10.46 -23.19 2.10
N LYS A 576 9.85 -23.41 3.27
CA LYS A 576 9.48 -24.75 3.77
C LYS A 576 7.99 -24.97 4.03
N SER A 577 7.20 -23.90 4.06
CA SER A 577 5.76 -23.97 4.36
C SER A 577 4.98 -22.81 3.76
N LEU A 578 3.72 -23.07 3.41
CA LEU A 578 2.78 -22.15 2.74
C LEU A 578 2.59 -20.81 3.47
N GLY A 579 2.55 -20.81 4.81
CA GLY A 579 2.39 -19.60 5.62
C GLY A 579 3.67 -18.80 5.87
N LYS A 580 4.82 -19.18 5.27
CA LYS A 580 6.12 -18.56 5.54
C LYS A 580 7.04 -18.61 4.32
N THR A 581 6.67 -17.87 3.27
CA THR A 581 7.56 -17.61 2.13
C THR A 581 8.79 -16.83 2.58
N ILE A 582 9.98 -17.28 2.18
CA ILE A 582 11.25 -16.62 2.53
C ILE A 582 11.82 -15.93 1.29
N ARG A 583 12.17 -14.65 1.42
CA ARG A 583 12.82 -13.89 0.35
C ARG A 583 14.34 -14.11 0.35
N PRO A 584 15.04 -13.99 -0.79
CA PRO A 584 16.47 -14.25 -0.85
C PRO A 584 17.32 -13.38 0.10
N GLU A 585 16.95 -12.13 0.31
CA GLU A 585 17.64 -11.24 1.24
C GLU A 585 17.47 -11.62 2.71
N GLN A 586 16.49 -12.48 3.03
CA GLN A 586 16.23 -13.00 4.37
C GLN A 586 17.00 -14.31 4.65
N THR A 587 17.69 -14.86 3.65
CA THR A 587 18.47 -16.10 3.80
C THR A 587 19.95 -15.82 4.04
N ILE A 588 20.68 -16.85 4.46
CA ILE A 588 22.15 -16.79 4.55
C ILE A 588 22.79 -16.95 3.15
N PRO A 589 23.98 -16.37 2.90
CA PRO A 589 24.65 -16.41 1.59
C PRO A 589 24.91 -17.83 1.06
N GLU A 590 25.12 -18.82 1.94
CA GLU A 590 25.40 -20.20 1.57
C GLU A 590 24.21 -20.86 0.85
N ILE A 591 22.99 -20.54 1.28
CA ILE A 591 21.76 -21.02 0.64
C ILE A 591 21.63 -20.39 -0.75
N ARG A 592 21.82 -19.07 -0.88
CA ARG A 592 21.78 -18.39 -2.18
C ARG A 592 22.85 -18.91 -3.15
N ALA A 593 24.05 -19.19 -2.65
CA ALA A 593 25.13 -19.78 -3.44
C ALA A 593 24.81 -21.21 -3.88
N LEU A 594 24.12 -21.99 -3.06
CA LEU A 594 23.60 -23.31 -3.45
C LEU A 594 22.55 -23.19 -4.55
N GLU A 595 21.54 -22.33 -4.38
CA GLU A 595 20.49 -22.08 -5.36
C GLU A 595 21.08 -21.61 -6.69
N LYS A 596 22.01 -20.64 -6.66
CA LYS A 596 22.72 -20.16 -7.85
C LYS A 596 23.49 -21.27 -8.56
N ARG A 597 24.21 -22.14 -7.84
CA ARG A 597 24.94 -23.27 -8.43
C ARG A 597 24.01 -24.31 -9.06
N MET A 598 22.93 -24.67 -8.37
CA MET A 598 21.93 -25.62 -8.87
C MET A 598 21.25 -25.09 -10.13
N PHE A 599 20.84 -23.82 -10.10
CA PHE A 599 20.28 -23.13 -11.24
C PHE A 599 21.25 -23.10 -12.43
N GLN A 600 22.50 -22.68 -12.22
CA GLN A 600 23.52 -22.64 -13.28
C GLN A 600 23.83 -24.01 -13.87
N LYS A 601 23.76 -25.09 -13.07
CA LYS A 601 23.93 -26.47 -13.56
C LYS A 601 22.75 -26.93 -14.41
N GLY A 602 21.53 -26.48 -14.10
CA GLY A 602 20.32 -26.81 -14.84
C GLY A 602 20.15 -26.03 -16.13
N VAL A 603 20.77 -24.86 -16.26
CA VAL A 603 20.70 -24.04 -17.48
C VAL A 603 21.70 -24.51 -18.53
N ILE A 604 21.20 -25.09 -19.63
CA ILE A 604 22.00 -25.66 -20.72
C ILE A 604 22.15 -24.65 -21.87
N GLY A 605 23.34 -24.60 -22.49
CA GLY A 605 23.56 -23.89 -23.77
C GLY A 605 23.65 -22.36 -23.67
N GLN A 606 23.85 -21.79 -22.47
CA GLN A 606 24.08 -20.36 -22.26
C GLN A 606 25.55 -20.08 -21.94
N SER A 607 26.07 -18.94 -22.41
CA SER A 607 27.41 -18.47 -22.03
C SER A 607 27.45 -17.99 -20.58
N ARG A 608 28.65 -17.92 -19.98
CA ARG A 608 28.81 -17.45 -18.60
C ARG A 608 28.26 -16.03 -18.40
N ALA A 609 28.55 -15.13 -19.33
CA ALA A 609 28.06 -13.75 -19.29
C ALA A 609 26.52 -13.65 -19.36
N GLN A 610 25.86 -14.57 -20.07
CA GLN A 610 24.39 -14.65 -20.10
C GLN A 610 23.82 -15.19 -18.80
N LEU A 611 24.48 -16.17 -18.17
CA LEU A 611 24.07 -16.74 -16.89
C LEU A 611 24.12 -15.73 -15.74
N ASP A 612 25.01 -14.76 -15.79
CA ASP A 612 25.11 -13.71 -14.76
C ASP A 612 23.94 -12.70 -14.83
N ARG A 613 23.14 -12.74 -15.90
CA ARG A 613 21.90 -11.94 -16.06
C ARG A 613 20.62 -12.67 -15.68
N PHE A 614 20.73 -13.94 -15.25
CA PHE A 614 19.60 -14.74 -14.80
C PHE A 614 19.60 -14.91 -13.28
N ASN A 615 18.49 -14.54 -12.66
CA ASN A 615 18.32 -14.71 -11.22
C ASN A 615 17.82 -16.13 -10.93
N PRO A 616 18.40 -16.85 -9.95
CA PRO A 616 17.92 -18.20 -9.62
C PRO A 616 16.61 -18.19 -8.80
N HIS A 617 16.19 -17.04 -8.27
CA HIS A 617 15.06 -16.92 -7.34
C HIS A 617 13.80 -16.44 -8.08
N PRO A 618 12.73 -17.25 -8.15
CA PRO A 618 11.53 -16.91 -8.90
C PRO A 618 10.66 -15.84 -8.21
N ILE A 619 9.90 -15.10 -9.02
CA ILE A 619 8.86 -14.18 -8.55
C ILE A 619 7.53 -14.93 -8.43
N LEU A 620 6.88 -14.78 -7.28
CA LEU A 620 5.64 -15.46 -6.92
C LEU A 620 4.39 -14.71 -7.42
N PHE A 621 3.49 -15.44 -8.09
CA PHE A 621 2.17 -14.99 -8.51
C PHE A 621 1.08 -15.97 -8.04
N PRO A 622 -0.18 -15.53 -7.89
CA PRO A 622 -1.27 -16.45 -7.60
C PRO A 622 -1.62 -17.27 -8.84
N VAL A 623 -2.05 -18.53 -8.68
CA VAL A 623 -2.51 -19.38 -9.80
C VAL A 623 -3.57 -18.70 -10.67
N GLN A 624 -4.44 -17.89 -10.05
CA GLN A 624 -5.47 -17.15 -10.76
C GLN A 624 -4.92 -16.18 -11.81
N PHE A 625 -3.74 -15.57 -11.56
CA PHE A 625 -3.08 -14.68 -12.52
C PHE A 625 -2.72 -15.40 -13.83
N PHE A 626 -2.24 -16.64 -13.73
CA PHE A 626 -1.88 -17.46 -14.89
C PHE A 626 -3.13 -17.87 -15.69
N LYS A 627 -4.21 -18.24 -14.99
CA LYS A 627 -5.50 -18.56 -15.62
C LYS A 627 -6.09 -17.38 -16.37
N GLU A 628 -6.00 -16.18 -15.81
CA GLU A 628 -6.48 -14.96 -16.47
C GLU A 628 -5.69 -14.66 -17.75
N LEU A 629 -4.37 -14.90 -17.78
CA LEU A 629 -3.57 -14.80 -19.00
C LEU A 629 -3.94 -15.86 -20.05
N GLU A 630 -4.26 -17.08 -19.63
CA GLU A 630 -4.74 -18.13 -20.53
C GLU A 630 -6.10 -17.77 -21.15
N ILE A 631 -7.05 -17.33 -20.32
CA ILE A 631 -8.37 -16.83 -20.78
C ILE A 631 -8.20 -15.65 -21.74
N PHE A 632 -7.32 -14.72 -21.40
CA PHE A 632 -6.97 -13.60 -22.28
C PHE A 632 -6.44 -14.09 -23.62
N ASN A 633 -5.49 -15.02 -23.62
CA ASN A 633 -4.92 -15.57 -24.86
C ASN A 633 -6.00 -16.21 -25.72
N ASP A 634 -6.91 -17.00 -25.15
CA ASP A 634 -7.96 -17.67 -25.90
C ASP A 634 -8.90 -16.66 -26.57
N ALA A 635 -9.36 -15.64 -25.82
CA ALA A 635 -10.16 -14.55 -26.38
C ALA A 635 -9.39 -13.77 -27.46
N PHE A 636 -8.10 -13.53 -27.23
CA PHE A 636 -7.26 -12.76 -28.13
C PHE A 636 -7.02 -13.50 -29.45
N THR A 637 -6.77 -14.81 -29.40
CA THR A 637 -6.69 -15.69 -30.57
C THR A 637 -7.98 -15.64 -31.39
N ILE A 638 -9.14 -15.81 -30.75
CA ILE A 638 -10.43 -15.78 -31.45
C ILE A 638 -10.66 -14.45 -32.18
N ALA A 639 -10.31 -13.34 -31.53
CA ALA A 639 -10.40 -12.01 -32.13
C ALA A 639 -9.48 -11.90 -33.36
N LEU A 640 -8.22 -12.32 -33.22
CA LEU A 640 -7.23 -12.26 -34.30
C LEU A 640 -7.58 -13.17 -35.48
N ASP A 641 -8.03 -14.39 -35.23
CA ASP A 641 -8.49 -15.33 -36.27
C ASP A 641 -9.55 -14.67 -37.15
N ASN A 642 -10.56 -14.09 -36.52
CA ASN A 642 -11.65 -13.45 -37.24
C ASN A 642 -11.19 -12.20 -38.02
N ILE A 643 -10.39 -11.32 -37.39
CA ILE A 643 -9.91 -10.07 -38.02
C ILE A 643 -9.00 -10.38 -39.21
N VAL A 644 -8.07 -11.32 -39.05
CA VAL A 644 -7.08 -11.66 -40.08
C VAL A 644 -7.73 -12.34 -41.28
N GLU A 645 -8.67 -13.26 -41.07
CA GLU A 645 -9.35 -13.97 -42.17
C GLU A 645 -10.26 -13.07 -43.00
N ARG A 646 -10.76 -11.96 -42.43
CA ARG A 646 -11.58 -10.98 -43.14
C ARG A 646 -10.84 -9.71 -43.52
N TRP A 647 -9.51 -9.68 -43.38
CA TRP A 647 -8.70 -8.47 -43.52
C TRP A 647 -8.95 -7.71 -44.84
N TRP A 648 -9.12 -8.44 -45.94
CA TRP A 648 -9.35 -7.87 -47.28
C TRP A 648 -10.82 -7.90 -47.73
N THR A 649 -11.65 -8.72 -47.09
CA THR A 649 -13.03 -8.98 -47.53
C THR A 649 -14.06 -8.14 -46.79
N ASP A 650 -13.79 -7.72 -45.55
CA ASP A 650 -14.68 -6.82 -44.81
C ASP A 650 -14.47 -5.35 -45.21
N LEU A 651 -15.17 -4.96 -46.27
CA LEU A 651 -15.15 -3.58 -46.80
C LEU A 651 -15.72 -2.56 -45.81
N SER A 652 -16.54 -2.99 -44.85
CA SER A 652 -17.13 -2.09 -43.83
C SER A 652 -16.13 -1.76 -42.74
N ALA A 653 -15.36 -2.75 -42.28
CA ALA A 653 -14.33 -2.56 -41.26
C ALA A 653 -13.07 -1.88 -41.82
N ASN A 654 -12.78 -2.09 -43.11
CA ASN A 654 -11.73 -1.42 -43.89
C ASN A 654 -10.36 -1.37 -43.18
N PHE A 655 -9.91 -2.55 -42.70
CA PHE A 655 -8.66 -2.70 -41.96
C PHE A 655 -7.42 -2.12 -42.67
N PRO A 656 -7.24 -2.28 -44.00
CA PRO A 656 -6.05 -1.77 -44.67
C PRO A 656 -5.92 -0.24 -44.59
N CYS A 657 -7.03 0.50 -44.48
CA CYS A 657 -6.98 1.96 -44.30
C CYS A 657 -6.71 2.37 -42.85
N ARG A 658 -7.16 1.58 -41.87
CA ARG A 658 -6.93 1.85 -40.44
C ARG A 658 -5.54 1.44 -39.97
N MET A 659 -4.94 0.45 -40.64
CA MET A 659 -3.59 -0.03 -40.38
C MET A 659 -2.85 -0.29 -41.71
N PRO A 660 -2.36 0.77 -42.38
CA PRO A 660 -1.64 0.62 -43.64
C PRO A 660 -0.32 -0.13 -43.44
N ILE A 661 0.00 -1.01 -44.39
CA ILE A 661 1.23 -1.82 -44.45
C ILE A 661 1.94 -1.61 -45.79
N ASP A 662 3.23 -1.93 -45.87
CA ASP A 662 4.02 -1.75 -47.09
C ASP A 662 3.35 -2.45 -48.29
N HIS A 663 3.33 -1.78 -49.44
CA HIS A 663 2.65 -2.27 -50.65
C HIS A 663 3.10 -3.68 -51.06
N ARG A 664 4.39 -4.02 -50.91
CA ARG A 664 4.90 -5.37 -51.24
C ARG A 664 4.35 -6.43 -50.28
N ALA A 665 4.23 -6.09 -48.99
CA ALA A 665 3.60 -6.96 -48.01
C ALA A 665 2.10 -7.09 -48.29
N ALA A 666 1.40 -6.00 -48.61
CA ALA A 666 0.00 -6.01 -48.98
C ALA A 666 -0.29 -6.90 -50.20
N ASP A 667 0.52 -6.78 -51.26
CA ASP A 667 0.37 -7.60 -52.47
C ASP A 667 0.60 -9.09 -52.19
N LEU A 668 1.58 -9.42 -51.34
CA LEU A 668 1.79 -10.80 -50.89
C LEU A 668 0.60 -11.30 -50.08
N LEU A 669 0.10 -10.52 -49.11
CA LEU A 669 -1.00 -10.93 -48.26
C LEU A 669 -2.31 -11.10 -49.03
N LYS A 670 -2.58 -10.25 -50.03
CA LYS A 670 -3.72 -10.42 -50.96
C LYS A 670 -3.57 -11.68 -51.80
N TRP A 671 -2.36 -11.97 -52.26
CA TRP A 671 -2.08 -13.21 -52.99
C TRP A 671 -2.28 -14.46 -52.09
N ILE A 672 -1.86 -14.38 -50.82
CA ILE A 672 -2.11 -15.42 -49.80
C ILE A 672 -3.60 -15.61 -49.55
N ASP A 673 -4.36 -14.52 -49.44
CA ASP A 673 -5.81 -14.53 -49.23
C ASP A 673 -6.54 -15.23 -50.38
N GLN A 674 -6.18 -14.89 -51.62
CA GLN A 674 -6.69 -15.57 -52.81
C GLN A 674 -6.35 -17.07 -52.80
N LEU A 675 -5.10 -17.44 -52.52
CA LEU A 675 -4.70 -18.85 -52.45
C LEU A 675 -5.36 -19.62 -51.31
N THR A 676 -5.68 -18.96 -50.21
CA THR A 676 -6.45 -19.56 -49.10
C THR A 676 -7.87 -19.85 -49.57
N THR A 677 -8.49 -18.91 -50.28
CA THR A 677 -9.82 -19.07 -50.92
C THR A 677 -9.82 -20.20 -51.95
N ASP A 678 -8.74 -20.33 -52.73
CA ASP A 678 -8.57 -21.40 -53.73
C ASP A 678 -8.23 -22.77 -53.11
N GLY A 679 -8.07 -22.85 -51.78
CA GLY A 679 -7.70 -24.08 -51.06
C GLY A 679 -6.25 -24.54 -51.26
N ILE A 680 -5.40 -23.67 -51.82
CA ILE A 680 -3.98 -23.96 -52.09
C ILE A 680 -3.13 -23.68 -50.85
N MET A 681 -3.42 -22.59 -50.14
CA MET A 681 -2.79 -22.23 -48.86
C MET A 681 -3.68 -22.64 -47.69
N ARG A 682 -3.06 -22.99 -46.57
CA ARG A 682 -3.76 -23.34 -45.33
C ARG A 682 -4.53 -22.13 -44.76
N PRO A 683 -5.68 -22.35 -44.10
CA PRO A 683 -6.40 -21.28 -43.40
C PRO A 683 -5.50 -20.68 -42.32
N PHE A 684 -5.76 -19.42 -41.97
CA PHE A 684 -5.00 -18.75 -40.91
C PHE A 684 -5.23 -19.46 -39.58
N ARG A 685 -6.52 -19.68 -39.25
CA ARG A 685 -6.94 -20.37 -38.04
C ARG A 685 -6.34 -21.78 -37.95
N GLY A 686 -5.74 -22.07 -36.80
CA GLY A 686 -5.00 -23.29 -36.49
C GLY A 686 -3.61 -23.40 -37.12
N ASN A 687 -3.16 -22.41 -37.89
CA ASN A 687 -1.84 -22.36 -38.54
C ASN A 687 -1.14 -21.00 -38.35
N GLU A 688 -1.51 -20.27 -37.31
CA GLU A 688 -1.09 -18.90 -37.03
C GLU A 688 0.43 -18.80 -36.82
N GLY A 689 1.08 -19.90 -36.42
CA GLY A 689 2.46 -19.91 -35.99
C GLY A 689 2.58 -19.51 -34.53
N SER A 690 3.66 -18.82 -34.16
CA SER A 690 3.93 -18.46 -32.77
C SER A 690 3.99 -16.95 -32.54
N TRP A 691 3.43 -16.49 -31.42
CA TRP A 691 3.56 -15.11 -30.95
C TRP A 691 3.87 -15.04 -29.46
N ARG A 692 4.46 -13.92 -29.05
CA ARG A 692 4.94 -13.61 -27.71
C ARG A 692 4.46 -12.22 -27.29
N PRO A 693 3.36 -12.12 -26.54
CA PRO A 693 2.88 -10.85 -26.01
C PRO A 693 3.66 -10.43 -24.77
N ASP A 694 3.94 -9.13 -24.66
CA ASP A 694 4.60 -8.52 -23.50
C ASP A 694 3.61 -7.65 -22.72
N PHE A 695 3.62 -7.79 -21.40
CA PHE A 695 2.67 -7.11 -20.51
C PHE A 695 3.35 -6.44 -19.31
N LEU A 696 2.68 -5.39 -18.83
CA LEU A 696 3.04 -4.66 -17.62
C LEU A 696 2.23 -5.20 -16.45
N ILE A 697 2.79 -5.18 -15.24
CA ILE A 697 2.06 -5.44 -14.00
C ILE A 697 1.72 -4.10 -13.36
N LEU A 698 0.45 -3.89 -13.04
CA LEU A 698 0.02 -2.68 -12.36
C LEU A 698 0.21 -2.84 -10.83
N PRO A 699 0.52 -1.75 -10.10
CA PRO A 699 0.57 -1.78 -8.65
C PRO A 699 -0.72 -2.39 -8.08
N ALA A 700 -0.61 -3.30 -7.11
CA ALA A 700 -1.75 -3.94 -6.47
C ALA A 700 -2.60 -2.90 -5.73
N THR A 701 -3.56 -2.31 -6.43
CA THR A 701 -4.46 -1.27 -5.91
C THR A 701 -5.62 -1.88 -5.14
N THR A 702 -5.35 -2.77 -4.18
CA THR A 702 -6.33 -3.52 -3.32
C THR A 702 -6.82 -4.89 -3.81
N ALA A 703 -6.40 -5.36 -4.99
CA ALA A 703 -6.77 -6.70 -5.46
C ALA A 703 -5.91 -7.81 -4.81
N THR A 704 -6.53 -8.96 -4.52
CA THR A 704 -5.85 -10.18 -4.08
C THR A 704 -4.97 -10.79 -5.18
N THR A 705 -5.16 -10.39 -6.44
CA THR A 705 -4.41 -10.84 -7.61
C THR A 705 -3.82 -9.63 -8.35
N PRO A 706 -2.54 -9.65 -8.76
CA PRO A 706 -1.94 -8.58 -9.56
C PRO A 706 -2.70 -8.38 -10.88
N ASP A 707 -2.90 -7.13 -11.31
CA ASP A 707 -3.52 -6.82 -12.62
C ASP A 707 -2.44 -6.64 -13.69
N PHE A 708 -2.73 -6.99 -14.95
CA PHE A 708 -1.78 -6.89 -16.07
C PHE A 708 -2.35 -6.15 -17.28
N ARG A 709 -1.46 -5.54 -18.07
CA ARG A 709 -1.79 -4.88 -19.34
C ARG A 709 -0.83 -5.28 -20.45
N VAL A 710 -1.34 -5.96 -21.49
CA VAL A 710 -0.59 -6.27 -22.72
C VAL A 710 -0.31 -4.99 -23.48
N CYS A 711 0.97 -4.77 -23.76
CA CYS A 711 1.49 -3.51 -24.27
C CYS A 711 2.12 -3.63 -25.66
N GLU A 712 2.51 -4.84 -26.08
CA GLU A 712 3.00 -5.16 -27.41
C GLU A 712 2.96 -6.67 -27.69
N ILE A 713 3.12 -7.04 -28.96
CA ILE A 713 3.16 -8.44 -29.43
C ILE A 713 4.34 -8.62 -30.38
N ASN A 714 5.07 -9.71 -30.21
CA ASN A 714 6.11 -10.14 -31.13
C ASN A 714 5.70 -11.45 -31.80
N ALA A 715 5.48 -11.44 -33.13
CA ALA A 715 5.12 -12.63 -33.91
C ALA A 715 6.14 -12.97 -35.01
N ARG A 716 7.18 -12.14 -35.20
CA ARG A 716 8.27 -12.39 -36.15
C ARG A 716 9.42 -13.17 -35.52
N PHE A 717 9.78 -12.79 -34.29
CA PHE A 717 10.89 -13.35 -33.53
C PHE A 717 10.42 -13.90 -32.17
N SER A 718 9.19 -14.40 -32.13
CA SER A 718 8.51 -14.94 -30.95
C SER A 718 9.20 -16.14 -30.31
N HIS A 719 9.87 -16.94 -31.13
CA HIS A 719 10.66 -18.09 -30.70
C HIS A 719 11.99 -17.69 -30.04
N ASN A 720 12.49 -16.47 -30.30
CA ASN A 720 13.61 -15.95 -29.55
C ASN A 720 13.11 -15.87 -28.10
N TRP A 721 13.87 -16.46 -27.17
CA TRP A 721 13.59 -16.51 -25.73
C TRP A 721 12.82 -17.73 -25.21
N ILE A 722 11.96 -18.41 -25.98
CA ILE A 722 11.15 -19.53 -25.46
C ILE A 722 12.02 -20.70 -24.95
N SER A 723 13.09 -21.04 -25.67
CA SER A 723 14.04 -22.09 -25.27
C SER A 723 14.80 -21.73 -23.99
N LYS A 724 15.14 -20.43 -23.83
CA LYS A 724 15.81 -19.93 -22.62
C LYS A 724 14.90 -20.06 -21.41
N VAL A 725 13.65 -19.60 -21.51
CA VAL A 725 12.67 -19.71 -20.42
C VAL A 725 12.38 -21.18 -20.08
N ALA A 726 12.21 -22.04 -21.08
CA ALA A 726 11.97 -23.47 -20.86
C ALA A 726 13.11 -24.11 -20.05
N THR A 727 14.35 -23.77 -20.38
CA THR A 727 15.55 -24.22 -19.67
C THR A 727 15.69 -23.59 -18.28
N ILE A 728 15.34 -22.32 -18.11
CA ILE A 728 15.31 -21.63 -16.80
C ILE A 728 14.33 -22.31 -15.85
N HIS A 729 13.10 -22.59 -16.29
CA HIS A 729 12.12 -23.29 -15.47
C HIS A 729 12.52 -24.76 -15.23
N GLN A 730 13.15 -25.42 -16.19
CA GLN A 730 13.71 -26.77 -16.00
C GLN A 730 14.80 -26.79 -14.92
N ALA A 731 15.65 -25.76 -14.86
CA ALA A 731 16.71 -25.65 -13.87
C ALA A 731 16.20 -25.50 -12.43
N LEU A 732 14.95 -25.10 -12.25
CA LEU A 732 14.29 -25.04 -10.95
C LEU A 732 13.68 -26.38 -10.51
N ALA A 733 13.45 -27.31 -11.43
CA ALA A 733 12.83 -28.62 -11.13
C ALA A 733 13.59 -29.49 -10.11
N PRO A 734 14.94 -29.49 -10.03
CA PRO A 734 15.68 -30.27 -9.04
C PRO A 734 15.64 -29.71 -7.61
N LEU A 735 15.11 -28.51 -7.40
CA LEU A 735 14.95 -27.92 -6.08
C LEU A 735 13.63 -28.48 -5.53
N ASP A 736 13.61 -29.23 -4.41
CA ASP A 736 12.35 -29.74 -3.85
C ASP A 736 11.38 -28.59 -3.53
N TRP A 737 10.37 -28.40 -4.39
CA TRP A 737 9.36 -27.36 -4.24
C TRP A 737 8.51 -27.67 -3.01
N GLN A 738 8.70 -26.92 -1.93
CA GLN A 738 7.93 -27.04 -0.70
C GLN A 738 7.29 -25.68 -0.39
N PRO A 739 5.97 -25.62 -0.22
CA PRO A 739 5.00 -26.72 -0.20
C PRO A 739 4.62 -27.25 -1.60
N PRO A 740 3.98 -28.44 -1.71
CA PRO A 740 3.57 -29.06 -2.98
C PRO A 740 2.64 -28.22 -3.87
N SER A 741 2.04 -27.15 -3.34
CA SER A 741 1.18 -26.21 -4.07
C SER A 741 1.96 -25.12 -4.80
N LEU A 742 3.29 -25.07 -4.65
CA LEU A 742 4.16 -24.16 -5.38
C LEU A 742 4.56 -24.83 -6.70
N GLU A 743 4.33 -24.16 -7.82
CA GLU A 743 4.64 -24.68 -9.15
C GLU A 743 5.42 -23.65 -9.98
N ALA A 744 6.24 -24.11 -10.92
CA ALA A 744 6.89 -23.21 -11.86
C ALA A 744 5.85 -22.49 -12.73
N GLY A 745 6.10 -21.24 -13.11
CA GLY A 745 5.15 -20.44 -13.89
C GLY A 745 4.83 -21.01 -15.28
N ALA A 746 5.65 -21.93 -15.79
CA ALA A 746 5.31 -22.71 -16.98
C ALA A 746 5.83 -24.15 -16.91
N SER A 747 5.08 -25.05 -17.55
CA SER A 747 5.51 -26.42 -17.75
C SER A 747 6.54 -26.50 -18.88
N THR A 748 7.79 -26.87 -18.55
CA THR A 748 8.84 -27.12 -19.55
C THR A 748 8.38 -28.11 -20.63
N ARG A 749 7.58 -29.13 -20.25
CA ARG A 749 7.05 -30.12 -21.20
C ARG A 749 6.10 -29.49 -22.22
N VAL A 750 5.19 -28.62 -21.77
CA VAL A 750 4.23 -27.94 -22.65
C VAL A 750 4.95 -26.95 -23.57
N MET A 751 5.90 -26.18 -23.05
CA MET A 751 6.71 -25.27 -23.87
C MET A 751 7.47 -26.04 -24.96
N ARG A 752 8.10 -27.16 -24.60
CA ARG A 752 8.80 -28.08 -25.53
C ARG A 752 7.88 -28.66 -26.61
N SER A 753 6.73 -29.22 -26.21
CA SER A 753 5.77 -29.78 -27.17
C SER A 753 5.22 -28.72 -28.12
N THR A 754 4.99 -27.51 -27.61
CA THR A 754 4.54 -26.37 -28.43
C THR A 754 5.51 -26.06 -29.57
N MET A 755 6.82 -26.09 -29.30
CA MET A 755 7.84 -25.88 -30.34
C MET A 755 7.86 -27.01 -31.38
N ARG A 756 7.72 -28.26 -30.92
CA ARG A 756 7.65 -29.43 -31.80
C ARG A 756 6.46 -29.33 -32.76
N ASP A 757 5.30 -28.92 -32.25
CA ASP A 757 4.04 -28.92 -33.00
C ASP A 757 4.00 -27.87 -34.13
N LEU A 758 4.97 -26.94 -34.19
CA LEU A 758 5.17 -26.03 -35.33
C LEU A 758 5.82 -26.69 -36.55
N PHE A 759 6.55 -27.79 -36.35
CA PHE A 759 7.34 -28.45 -37.39
C PHE A 759 6.83 -29.87 -37.65
N ASN A 760 6.98 -30.33 -38.89
CA ASN A 760 6.78 -31.73 -39.25
C ASN A 760 8.10 -32.51 -39.03
N PRO A 761 8.16 -33.45 -38.08
CA PRO A 761 9.39 -34.19 -37.77
C PRO A 761 9.78 -35.23 -38.84
N HIS A 762 8.95 -35.44 -39.86
CA HIS A 762 9.22 -36.38 -40.96
C HIS A 762 9.86 -35.73 -42.19
N MET A 763 10.05 -34.41 -42.17
CA MET A 763 10.61 -33.63 -43.28
C MET A 763 11.81 -32.82 -42.81
N PRO A 764 12.75 -32.44 -43.70
CA PRO A 764 13.85 -31.54 -43.36
C PRO A 764 13.33 -30.20 -42.79
N ILE A 765 14.05 -29.64 -41.83
CA ILE A 765 13.71 -28.36 -41.18
C ILE A 765 14.73 -27.31 -41.58
N HIS A 766 14.27 -26.20 -42.16
CA HIS A 766 15.13 -25.09 -42.59
C HIS A 766 14.85 -23.82 -41.79
N PHE A 767 15.89 -23.11 -41.40
CA PHE A 767 15.80 -21.75 -40.87
C PHE A 767 16.47 -20.77 -41.83
N LEU A 768 15.72 -19.79 -42.32
CA LEU A 768 16.21 -18.81 -43.31
C LEU A 768 16.64 -17.50 -42.64
N GLY A 769 17.92 -17.12 -42.76
CA GLY A 769 18.49 -15.87 -42.20
C GLY A 769 19.86 -15.48 -42.79
N GLU A 770 20.26 -14.21 -42.68
CA GLU A 770 21.43 -13.62 -43.40
C GLU A 770 22.75 -13.53 -42.57
N LYS A 771 22.85 -14.24 -41.44
CA LYS A 771 24.07 -14.35 -40.60
C LYS A 771 24.55 -13.11 -39.81
N MET A 772 24.04 -11.89 -39.98
CA MET A 772 24.69 -10.70 -39.40
C MET A 772 24.21 -10.18 -38.03
N ASN A 773 22.98 -10.44 -37.56
CA ASN A 773 22.46 -9.68 -36.40
C ASN A 773 21.99 -10.48 -35.17
N TYR A 774 22.14 -11.80 -35.15
CA TYR A 774 21.85 -12.60 -33.95
C TYR A 774 22.95 -13.63 -33.67
N THR A 775 23.28 -13.78 -32.39
CA THR A 775 24.14 -14.88 -31.90
C THR A 775 23.55 -16.20 -32.41
N PRO A 776 24.37 -17.20 -32.82
CA PRO A 776 23.84 -18.49 -33.25
C PRO A 776 22.98 -19.05 -32.11
N GLU A 777 21.67 -19.15 -32.33
CA GLU A 777 20.71 -19.68 -31.34
C GLU A 777 20.85 -21.20 -31.21
N THR A 778 22.06 -21.65 -30.89
CA THR A 778 22.42 -23.06 -30.71
C THR A 778 21.47 -23.77 -29.75
N GLY A 779 20.95 -23.05 -28.74
CA GLY A 779 19.96 -23.58 -27.80
C GLY A 779 18.58 -23.85 -28.42
N TYR A 780 18.05 -22.97 -29.26
CA TYR A 780 16.74 -23.18 -29.90
C TYR A 780 16.81 -24.28 -30.96
N TYR A 781 17.84 -24.28 -31.81
CA TYR A 781 18.00 -25.32 -32.83
C TYR A 781 18.25 -26.71 -32.23
N ARG A 782 19.07 -26.78 -31.17
CA ARG A 782 19.25 -28.03 -30.41
C ARG A 782 17.95 -28.51 -29.80
N LEU A 783 17.12 -27.61 -29.27
CA LEU A 783 15.84 -27.99 -28.70
C LEU A 783 14.88 -28.51 -29.77
N VAL A 784 14.83 -27.89 -30.95
CA VAL A 784 14.07 -28.42 -32.09
C VAL A 784 14.60 -29.79 -32.51
N GLU A 785 15.91 -29.99 -32.56
CA GLU A 785 16.53 -31.29 -32.85
C GLU A 785 16.19 -32.35 -31.80
N GLU A 786 16.22 -32.01 -30.50
CA GLU A 786 15.85 -32.90 -29.40
C GLU A 786 14.37 -33.35 -29.50
N GLU A 787 13.46 -32.42 -29.84
CA GLU A 787 12.02 -32.69 -29.86
C GLU A 787 11.52 -33.32 -31.17
N THR A 788 12.20 -33.07 -32.29
CA THR A 788 11.81 -33.60 -33.62
C THR A 788 12.70 -34.76 -34.09
N GLY A 789 13.90 -34.90 -33.52
CA GLY A 789 14.94 -35.79 -34.00
C GLY A 789 15.54 -35.39 -35.35
N VAL A 790 15.25 -34.19 -35.88
CA VAL A 790 15.76 -33.68 -37.16
C VAL A 790 16.65 -32.47 -36.87
N ALA A 791 17.92 -32.55 -37.25
CA ALA A 791 18.85 -31.42 -37.11
C ALA A 791 18.43 -30.26 -38.05
N PRO A 792 18.11 -29.07 -37.52
CA PRO A 792 17.71 -27.95 -38.36
C PRO A 792 18.87 -27.41 -39.19
N ARG A 793 18.61 -27.09 -40.46
CA ARG A 793 19.57 -26.49 -41.38
C ARG A 793 19.38 -24.96 -41.43
N VAL A 794 20.40 -24.21 -41.05
CA VAL A 794 20.40 -22.75 -41.21
C VAL A 794 20.88 -22.41 -42.62
N ILE A 795 20.04 -21.72 -43.38
CA ILE A 795 20.28 -21.32 -44.77
C ILE A 795 20.14 -19.80 -44.92
N ASN A 796 20.79 -19.23 -45.92
CA ASN A 796 20.67 -17.81 -46.25
C ASN A 796 20.01 -17.59 -47.63
N PRO A 797 19.51 -16.36 -47.91
CA PRO A 797 18.85 -16.05 -49.18
C PRO A 797 19.63 -16.46 -50.46
N SER A 798 20.95 -16.34 -50.47
CA SER A 798 21.78 -16.65 -51.64
C SER A 798 21.81 -18.15 -52.00
N GLN A 799 21.44 -19.02 -51.06
CA GLN A 799 21.39 -20.47 -51.25
C GLN A 799 20.09 -20.95 -51.88
N LEU A 800 19.07 -20.09 -52.03
CA LEU A 800 17.76 -20.47 -52.55
C LEU A 800 17.78 -20.63 -54.08
N ARG A 801 17.05 -21.64 -54.58
CA ARG A 801 16.82 -21.91 -56.01
C ARG A 801 15.36 -22.25 -56.25
N LEU A 802 14.79 -21.77 -57.36
CA LEU A 802 13.51 -22.23 -57.87
C LEU A 802 13.75 -23.20 -59.03
N VAL A 803 13.24 -24.42 -58.90
CA VAL A 803 13.42 -25.49 -59.90
C VAL A 803 12.07 -25.84 -60.50
N ALA A 804 11.94 -25.75 -61.83
CA ALA A 804 10.69 -26.05 -62.52
C ALA A 804 10.22 -27.49 -62.23
N SER A 805 8.95 -27.66 -61.88
CA SER A 805 8.36 -28.95 -61.52
C SER A 805 6.90 -29.02 -61.94
N LYS A 806 6.60 -29.93 -62.88
CA LYS A 806 5.24 -30.16 -63.40
C LYS A 806 4.25 -30.68 -62.35
N GLY A 807 4.74 -31.19 -61.22
CA GLY A 807 3.92 -31.67 -60.10
C GLY A 807 3.76 -30.68 -58.94
N SER A 808 4.39 -29.50 -59.01
CA SER A 808 4.28 -28.48 -57.95
C SER A 808 3.06 -27.58 -58.18
N ARG A 809 2.40 -27.19 -57.08
CA ARG A 809 1.18 -26.34 -57.09
C ARG A 809 1.38 -24.99 -57.81
N LEU A 810 2.61 -24.46 -57.83
CA LEU A 810 2.97 -23.21 -58.51
C LEU A 810 3.93 -23.42 -59.70
N GLY A 811 4.12 -24.66 -60.15
CA GLY A 811 5.04 -24.98 -61.25
C GLY A 811 6.53 -24.97 -60.88
N PHE A 812 6.89 -24.62 -59.65
CA PHE A 812 8.28 -24.63 -59.15
C PHE A 812 8.41 -25.29 -57.77
N LYS A 813 9.53 -25.95 -57.52
CA LYS A 813 10.00 -26.37 -56.19
C LYS A 813 10.98 -25.33 -55.65
N LEU A 814 10.86 -25.01 -54.37
CA LEU A 814 11.85 -24.19 -53.67
C LEU A 814 12.89 -25.12 -53.06
N CYS A 815 14.15 -24.89 -53.38
CA CYS A 815 15.27 -25.71 -52.93
C CYS A 815 16.39 -24.84 -52.34
N CYS A 816 17.27 -25.43 -51.54
CA CYS A 816 18.54 -24.83 -51.15
C CYS A 816 19.74 -25.67 -51.62
N THR A 817 20.85 -25.00 -51.90
CA THR A 817 22.14 -25.67 -52.18
C THR A 817 22.65 -26.41 -50.95
N VAL A 818 23.08 -27.66 -51.11
CA VAL A 818 23.66 -28.51 -50.05
C VAL A 818 24.98 -29.16 -50.50
N SER A 819 25.87 -29.47 -49.56
CA SER A 819 27.06 -30.31 -49.83
C SER A 819 26.70 -31.81 -49.92
N GLU A 820 27.63 -32.63 -50.42
CA GLU A 820 27.44 -34.09 -50.49
C GLU A 820 27.19 -34.71 -49.10
N ASP A 821 28.00 -34.34 -48.09
CA ASP A 821 27.81 -34.78 -46.70
C ASP A 821 26.42 -34.39 -46.16
N GLN A 822 26.00 -33.17 -46.48
CA GLN A 822 24.72 -32.62 -46.07
C GLN A 822 23.53 -33.33 -46.72
N ALA A 823 23.67 -33.79 -47.96
CA ALA A 823 22.67 -34.57 -48.64
C ALA A 823 22.57 -36.00 -48.07
N MET A 824 23.71 -36.62 -47.72
CA MET A 824 23.72 -37.94 -47.04
C MET A 824 23.03 -37.91 -45.68
N GLN A 825 23.07 -36.77 -44.98
CA GLN A 825 22.46 -36.57 -43.67
C GLN A 825 20.98 -36.15 -43.72
N THR A 826 20.38 -36.08 -44.92
CA THR A 826 18.99 -35.61 -45.09
C THR A 826 18.01 -36.64 -44.55
N LYS A 827 17.30 -36.28 -43.47
CA LYS A 827 16.31 -37.14 -42.83
C LYS A 827 14.93 -36.90 -43.42
N CYS A 828 14.47 -37.82 -44.28
CA CYS A 828 13.12 -37.84 -44.85
C CYS A 828 12.71 -39.28 -45.22
N ALA A 829 11.42 -39.50 -45.51
CA ALA A 829 10.90 -40.83 -45.82
C ALA A 829 11.48 -41.46 -47.10
N ASN A 830 11.84 -40.63 -48.10
CA ASN A 830 12.50 -41.03 -49.35
C ASN A 830 13.55 -39.97 -49.77
N PRO A 831 14.85 -40.18 -49.51
CA PRO A 831 15.91 -39.22 -49.84
C PRO A 831 16.01 -38.85 -51.33
N SER A 832 15.70 -39.78 -52.22
CA SER A 832 15.69 -39.57 -53.68
C SER A 832 14.62 -38.60 -54.17
N ASP A 833 13.57 -38.35 -53.38
CA ASP A 833 12.48 -37.44 -53.75
C ASP A 833 12.76 -36.00 -53.28
N THR A 834 13.67 -35.84 -52.31
CA THR A 834 13.99 -34.56 -51.66
C THR A 834 15.32 -33.97 -52.15
N ILE A 835 16.31 -34.82 -52.49
CA ILE A 835 17.59 -34.40 -53.04
C ILE A 835 17.58 -34.50 -54.57
N LEU A 836 17.93 -33.42 -55.27
CA LEU A 836 17.99 -33.37 -56.72
C LEU A 836 19.24 -32.66 -57.23
N LYS A 837 19.75 -33.11 -58.39
CA LYS A 837 20.87 -32.48 -59.07
C LYS A 837 20.35 -31.57 -60.18
N HIS A 838 20.65 -30.28 -60.12
CA HIS A 838 20.20 -29.30 -61.10
C HIS A 838 21.33 -28.32 -61.43
N ASN A 839 21.62 -28.10 -62.72
CA ASN A 839 22.70 -27.23 -63.20
C ASN A 839 24.07 -27.48 -62.54
N GLY A 840 24.38 -28.73 -62.20
CA GLY A 840 25.63 -29.12 -61.54
C GLY A 840 25.65 -28.92 -60.01
N GLU A 841 24.64 -28.25 -59.43
CA GLU A 841 24.47 -28.10 -57.98
C GLU A 841 23.66 -29.28 -57.40
N LEU A 842 23.97 -29.66 -56.16
CA LEU A 842 23.16 -30.57 -55.36
C LEU A 842 22.19 -29.74 -54.52
N LEU A 843 20.89 -30.00 -54.69
CA LEU A 843 19.81 -29.21 -54.11
C LEU A 843 18.93 -30.08 -53.22
N GLU A 844 18.53 -29.54 -52.07
CA GLU A 844 17.54 -30.13 -51.16
C GLU A 844 16.23 -29.34 -51.25
N GLU A 845 15.11 -30.02 -51.47
CA GLU A 845 13.78 -29.40 -51.46
C GLU A 845 13.43 -28.89 -50.06
N ILE A 846 12.92 -27.66 -50.03
CA ILE A 846 12.49 -27.00 -48.80
C ILE A 846 10.99 -27.24 -48.64
N HIS A 847 10.60 -27.82 -47.49
CA HIS A 847 9.21 -28.14 -47.17
C HIS A 847 8.64 -27.27 -46.06
N GLN A 848 9.48 -26.82 -45.13
CA GLN A 848 9.09 -26.00 -43.99
C GLN A 848 10.23 -25.03 -43.64
N ILE A 849 9.86 -23.79 -43.30
CA ILE A 849 10.81 -22.70 -43.05
C ILE A 849 10.48 -22.01 -41.73
N GLY A 850 11.45 -21.92 -40.83
CA GLY A 850 11.48 -20.92 -39.77
C GLY A 850 12.13 -19.63 -40.29
N LEU A 851 11.35 -18.55 -40.40
CA LEU A 851 11.82 -17.30 -40.98
C LEU A 851 12.50 -16.41 -39.94
N LYS A 852 13.71 -15.91 -40.25
CA LYS A 852 14.50 -15.02 -39.37
C LYS A 852 15.05 -13.80 -40.11
N LEU A 853 14.34 -13.34 -41.13
CA LEU A 853 14.72 -12.17 -41.92
C LEU A 853 14.03 -10.90 -41.39
N PHE A 854 14.76 -9.80 -41.35
CA PHE A 854 14.20 -8.46 -41.12
C PHE A 854 13.47 -7.97 -42.38
N GLU A 855 12.63 -6.95 -42.24
CA GLU A 855 11.88 -6.37 -43.35
C GLU A 855 12.73 -5.99 -44.56
N PRO A 856 13.85 -5.26 -44.42
CA PRO A 856 14.71 -4.93 -45.57
C PRO A 856 15.25 -6.19 -46.28
N GLU A 857 15.58 -7.22 -45.52
CA GLU A 857 16.10 -8.50 -46.05
C GLU A 857 14.99 -9.27 -46.79
N LEU A 858 13.77 -9.32 -46.22
CA LEU A 858 12.60 -9.91 -46.88
C LEU A 858 12.27 -9.20 -48.20
N TYR A 859 12.32 -7.88 -48.19
CA TYR A 859 12.05 -7.05 -49.36
C TYR A 859 13.13 -7.13 -50.44
N SER A 860 14.31 -7.66 -50.13
CA SER A 860 15.38 -7.91 -51.11
C SER A 860 15.16 -9.19 -51.93
N LEU A 861 14.29 -10.09 -51.47
CA LEU A 861 13.97 -11.34 -52.15
C LEU A 861 13.10 -11.07 -53.39
N SER A 862 13.29 -11.88 -54.44
CA SER A 862 12.36 -11.87 -55.58
C SER A 862 10.95 -12.28 -55.14
N THR A 863 9.92 -11.71 -55.77
CA THR A 863 8.51 -11.99 -55.46
C THR A 863 8.19 -13.48 -55.51
N ASP A 864 8.75 -14.22 -56.47
CA ASP A 864 8.49 -15.65 -56.62
C ASP A 864 9.12 -16.46 -55.49
N ILE A 865 10.38 -16.17 -55.11
CA ILE A 865 11.00 -16.81 -53.94
C ILE A 865 10.19 -16.50 -52.68
N PHE A 866 9.75 -15.26 -52.50
CA PHE A 866 9.00 -14.87 -51.32
C PHE A 866 7.64 -15.58 -51.22
N ARG A 867 6.91 -15.68 -52.34
CA ARG A 867 5.68 -16.48 -52.45
C ARG A 867 5.90 -17.95 -52.07
N HIS A 868 7.01 -18.54 -52.53
CA HIS A 868 7.36 -19.91 -52.19
C HIS A 868 7.75 -20.11 -50.73
N ILE A 869 8.40 -19.10 -50.10
CA ILE A 869 8.68 -19.08 -48.66
C ILE A 869 7.38 -18.98 -47.87
N ALA A 870 6.47 -18.08 -48.26
CA ALA A 870 5.18 -17.87 -47.60
C ALA A 870 4.37 -19.17 -47.47
N LEU A 871 4.35 -20.00 -48.51
CA LEU A 871 3.66 -21.31 -48.51
C LEU A 871 4.26 -22.36 -47.57
N ARG A 872 5.51 -22.17 -47.14
CA ARG A 872 6.29 -23.14 -46.35
C ARG A 872 6.63 -22.61 -44.95
N CYS A 873 6.35 -21.34 -44.68
CA CYS A 873 6.74 -20.72 -43.43
C CYS A 873 5.89 -21.28 -42.29
N VAL A 874 6.53 -21.78 -41.21
CA VAL A 874 5.82 -22.32 -40.05
C VAL A 874 5.06 -21.23 -39.29
N ASN A 875 5.61 -20.01 -39.25
CA ASN A 875 4.88 -18.82 -38.85
C ASN A 875 4.15 -18.23 -40.05
N ASP A 876 2.83 -18.10 -39.97
CA ASP A 876 2.06 -17.57 -41.09
C ASP A 876 2.52 -16.13 -41.43
N PRO A 877 2.71 -15.81 -42.72
CA PRO A 877 3.05 -14.43 -43.13
C PRO A 877 2.06 -13.38 -42.63
N ARG A 878 0.78 -13.72 -42.46
CA ARG A 878 -0.22 -12.83 -41.86
C ARG A 878 0.14 -12.49 -40.41
N SER A 879 0.66 -13.44 -39.63
CA SER A 879 1.19 -13.15 -38.28
C SER A 879 2.42 -12.25 -38.31
N ILE A 880 3.32 -12.46 -39.28
CA ILE A 880 4.59 -11.71 -39.42
C ILE A 880 4.36 -10.23 -39.80
N PHE A 881 3.32 -9.95 -40.58
CA PHE A 881 3.04 -8.60 -41.09
C PHE A 881 1.88 -7.88 -40.40
N LEU A 882 0.86 -8.60 -39.92
CA LEU A 882 -0.31 -8.01 -39.26
C LEU A 882 -0.17 -8.07 -37.74
N ILE A 883 0.00 -9.26 -37.16
CA ILE A 883 -0.01 -9.43 -35.69
C ILE A 883 1.25 -8.88 -35.03
N HIS A 884 2.39 -8.97 -35.72
CA HIS A 884 3.62 -8.37 -35.25
C HIS A 884 3.56 -6.84 -35.19
N ASP A 885 2.72 -6.20 -36.01
CA ASP A 885 2.54 -4.76 -35.97
C ASP A 885 1.75 -4.37 -34.72
N LYS A 886 2.36 -3.60 -33.82
CA LYS A 886 1.75 -3.27 -32.52
C LYS A 886 0.40 -2.56 -32.64
N ARG A 887 0.10 -1.94 -33.79
CA ARG A 887 -1.20 -1.32 -34.08
C ARG A 887 -2.34 -2.32 -34.11
N ILE A 888 -2.07 -3.63 -34.29
CA ILE A 888 -3.12 -4.67 -34.24
C ILE A 888 -3.91 -4.65 -32.94
N LEU A 889 -3.27 -4.25 -31.82
CA LEU A 889 -3.94 -4.08 -30.54
C LEU A 889 -5.08 -3.03 -30.60
N GLY A 890 -4.86 -1.94 -31.33
CA GLY A 890 -5.86 -0.90 -31.55
C GLY A 890 -6.99 -1.36 -32.48
N ILE A 891 -6.67 -2.17 -33.50
CA ILE A 891 -7.67 -2.79 -34.36
C ILE A 891 -8.58 -3.71 -33.54
N VAL A 892 -8.00 -4.61 -32.74
CA VAL A 892 -8.77 -5.50 -31.86
C VAL A 892 -9.67 -4.70 -30.94
N GLN A 893 -9.17 -3.65 -30.29
CA GLN A 893 -9.95 -2.80 -29.39
C GLN A 893 -11.15 -2.12 -30.07
N GLN A 894 -10.96 -1.61 -31.29
CA GLN A 894 -12.03 -0.97 -32.06
C GLN A 894 -13.07 -1.99 -32.59
N GLU A 895 -12.68 -3.26 -32.79
CA GLU A 895 -13.56 -4.32 -33.30
C GLU A 895 -14.34 -5.09 -32.23
N LEU A 896 -14.07 -4.87 -30.93
CA LEU A 896 -14.62 -5.71 -29.86
C LEU A 896 -16.15 -5.84 -29.90
N ASP A 897 -16.87 -4.73 -30.13
CA ASP A 897 -18.34 -4.76 -30.14
C ASP A 897 -18.87 -5.46 -31.39
N ASP A 898 -18.22 -5.29 -32.55
CA ASP A 898 -18.57 -6.01 -33.78
C ASP A 898 -18.26 -7.50 -33.66
N LEU A 899 -17.15 -7.88 -33.01
CA LEU A 899 -16.79 -9.28 -32.75
C LEU A 899 -17.83 -10.00 -31.88
N VAL A 900 -18.51 -9.27 -30.98
CA VAL A 900 -19.60 -9.80 -30.16
C VAL A 900 -20.93 -9.78 -30.93
N HIS A 901 -21.33 -8.62 -31.45
CA HIS A 901 -22.71 -8.40 -31.92
C HIS A 901 -22.92 -8.69 -33.40
N LYS A 902 -21.93 -8.39 -34.25
CA LYS A 902 -22.02 -8.55 -35.71
C LYS A 902 -21.52 -9.92 -36.16
N HIS A 903 -20.38 -10.36 -35.63
CA HIS A 903 -19.73 -11.61 -36.03
C HIS A 903 -20.04 -12.78 -35.09
N GLY A 904 -20.43 -12.52 -33.84
CA GLY A 904 -20.80 -13.55 -32.87
C GLY A 904 -19.67 -14.52 -32.52
N VAL A 905 -18.41 -14.08 -32.64
CA VAL A 905 -17.23 -14.92 -32.37
C VAL A 905 -16.72 -14.78 -30.94
N LEU A 906 -16.93 -13.63 -30.31
CA LEU A 906 -16.62 -13.40 -28.90
C LEU A 906 -17.89 -13.34 -28.05
N THR A 907 -17.78 -13.79 -26.81
CA THR A 907 -18.76 -13.47 -25.76
C THR A 907 -18.50 -12.06 -25.19
N SER A 908 -19.49 -11.48 -24.51
CA SER A 908 -19.30 -10.21 -23.79
C SER A 908 -18.16 -10.28 -22.76
N ASP A 909 -18.07 -11.37 -22.00
CA ASP A 909 -17.00 -11.58 -21.01
C ASP A 909 -15.61 -11.62 -21.66
N GLN A 910 -15.48 -12.26 -22.83
CA GLN A 910 -14.23 -12.29 -23.58
C GLN A 910 -13.86 -10.90 -24.10
N ALA A 911 -14.82 -10.15 -24.64
CA ALA A 911 -14.59 -8.79 -25.10
C ALA A 911 -14.18 -7.85 -23.93
N ASP A 912 -14.83 -7.98 -22.77
CA ASP A 912 -14.47 -7.20 -21.58
C ASP A 912 -13.10 -7.59 -21.02
N CYS A 913 -12.72 -8.88 -21.08
CA CYS A 913 -11.37 -9.34 -20.77
C CYS A 913 -10.33 -8.64 -21.67
N LEU A 914 -10.53 -8.63 -22.99
CA LEU A 914 -9.64 -7.95 -23.93
C LEU A 914 -9.59 -6.43 -23.71
N ARG A 915 -10.76 -5.80 -23.52
CA ARG A 915 -10.88 -4.36 -23.26
C ARG A 915 -10.12 -3.94 -22.02
N ARG A 916 -10.19 -4.75 -20.96
CA ARG A 916 -9.49 -4.53 -19.70
C ARG A 916 -7.99 -4.72 -19.83
N HIS A 917 -7.54 -5.77 -20.52
CA HIS A 917 -6.14 -6.20 -20.47
C HIS A 917 -5.27 -5.70 -21.63
N ILE A 918 -5.82 -5.13 -22.70
CA ILE A 918 -5.04 -4.46 -23.75
C ILE A 918 -4.84 -2.98 -23.37
N ILE A 919 -3.61 -2.47 -23.42
CA ILE A 919 -3.37 -1.02 -23.28
C ILE A 919 -4.06 -0.28 -24.43
N PRO A 920 -4.86 0.77 -24.16
CA PRO A 920 -5.44 1.62 -25.20
C PRO A 920 -4.39 2.01 -26.25
N THR A 921 -4.54 1.46 -27.45
CA THR A 921 -3.61 1.63 -28.56
C THR A 921 -4.29 2.50 -29.61
N ILE A 922 -3.83 3.74 -29.71
CA ILE A 922 -4.48 4.76 -30.53
C ILE A 922 -3.93 4.70 -31.95
N LEU A 923 -4.83 4.49 -32.91
CA LEU A 923 -4.49 4.43 -34.33
C LEU A 923 -4.49 5.82 -34.97
N PRO A 924 -3.50 6.16 -35.81
CA PRO A 924 -3.55 7.38 -36.62
C PRO A 924 -4.85 7.47 -37.44
N GLY A 925 -5.37 8.69 -37.65
CA GLY A 925 -6.65 8.92 -38.34
C GLY A 925 -7.92 8.57 -37.54
N SER A 926 -7.80 8.02 -36.33
CA SER A 926 -8.96 7.74 -35.47
C SER A 926 -9.51 9.01 -34.78
N PRO A 927 -10.77 8.99 -34.30
CA PRO A 927 -11.32 10.07 -33.48
C PRO A 927 -10.47 10.34 -32.23
N GLU A 928 -9.95 9.30 -31.57
CA GLU A 928 -9.11 9.40 -30.39
C GLU A 928 -7.77 10.09 -30.71
N PHE A 929 -7.17 9.76 -31.86
CA PHE A 929 -5.95 10.40 -32.32
C PHE A 929 -6.16 11.90 -32.61
N THR A 930 -7.25 12.22 -33.29
CA THR A 930 -7.63 13.61 -33.63
C THR A 930 -7.85 14.44 -32.37
N ASP A 931 -8.50 13.87 -31.36
CA ASP A 931 -8.71 14.50 -30.06
C ASP A 931 -7.38 14.76 -29.33
N ILE A 932 -6.44 13.82 -29.36
CA ILE A 932 -5.10 14.02 -28.75
C ILE A 932 -4.33 15.14 -29.45
N VAL A 933 -4.37 15.20 -30.80
CA VAL A 933 -3.77 16.30 -31.56
C VAL A 933 -4.39 17.63 -31.14
N ALA A 934 -5.72 17.71 -31.09
CA ALA A 934 -6.44 18.93 -30.72
C ALA A 934 -6.19 19.36 -29.26
N ARG A 935 -6.10 18.42 -28.31
CA ARG A 935 -5.76 18.70 -26.91
C ARG A 935 -4.31 19.16 -26.75
N THR A 936 -3.39 18.54 -27.48
CA THR A 936 -1.98 18.95 -27.50
C THR A 936 -1.81 20.39 -28.00
N GLU A 937 -2.63 20.84 -28.96
CA GLU A 937 -2.61 22.24 -29.41
C GLU A 937 -3.10 23.23 -28.35
N LYS A 938 -3.97 22.80 -27.43
CA LYS A 938 -4.51 23.64 -26.34
C LYS A 938 -3.63 23.60 -25.09
N ASP A 939 -3.01 22.46 -24.81
CA ASP A 939 -2.20 22.20 -23.63
C ASP A 939 -1.03 21.29 -24.01
N GLU A 940 0.17 21.87 -24.04
CA GLU A 940 1.41 21.17 -24.40
C GLU A 940 1.74 20.03 -23.42
N THR A 941 1.26 20.09 -22.17
CA THR A 941 1.50 19.04 -21.17
C THR A 941 0.70 17.77 -21.45
N THR A 942 -0.26 17.80 -22.37
CA THR A 942 -1.02 16.63 -22.83
C THR A 942 -0.09 15.48 -23.23
N LYS A 943 1.02 15.80 -23.93
CA LYS A 943 2.00 14.79 -24.40
C LYS A 943 2.62 13.99 -23.26
N ASP A 944 2.71 14.55 -22.06
CA ASP A 944 3.39 13.93 -20.92
C ASP A 944 2.68 12.66 -20.43
N ASN A 945 1.41 12.53 -20.78
CA ASN A 945 0.55 11.38 -20.47
C ASN A 945 0.68 10.22 -21.48
N TYR A 946 1.57 10.31 -22.48
CA TYR A 946 1.63 9.35 -23.58
C TYR A 946 3.05 8.86 -23.88
N ILE A 947 3.10 7.67 -24.51
CA ILE A 947 4.31 7.04 -25.01
C ILE A 947 4.16 6.74 -26.50
N LEU A 948 5.25 6.96 -27.25
CA LEU A 948 5.38 6.64 -28.66
C LEU A 948 6.23 5.38 -28.80
N LYS A 949 5.68 4.34 -29.43
CA LYS A 949 6.38 3.07 -29.67
C LYS A 949 6.56 2.81 -31.15
N PRO A 950 7.75 2.38 -31.62
CA PRO A 950 7.91 1.93 -33.00
C PRO A 950 6.99 0.73 -33.30
N ILE A 951 6.32 0.78 -34.45
CA ILE A 951 5.24 -0.18 -34.78
C ILE A 951 5.74 -1.61 -35.01
N ARG A 952 6.99 -1.80 -35.46
CA ARG A 952 7.55 -3.09 -35.92
C ARG A 952 8.83 -3.54 -35.20
N ASP A 953 9.38 -2.76 -34.27
CA ASP A 953 10.59 -3.15 -33.53
C ASP A 953 10.28 -4.20 -32.44
N CYS A 954 11.27 -4.99 -32.03
CA CYS A 954 11.15 -6.12 -31.10
C CYS A 954 11.97 -5.98 -29.81
N ALA A 955 12.80 -4.94 -29.67
CA ALA A 955 13.78 -4.83 -28.59
C ALA A 955 13.50 -3.66 -27.62
N GLY A 956 12.37 -2.97 -27.74
CA GLY A 956 12.09 -1.77 -26.94
C GLY A 956 13.02 -0.59 -27.27
N VAL A 957 13.72 -0.65 -28.42
CA VAL A 957 14.59 0.43 -28.90
C VAL A 957 13.72 1.48 -29.58
N GLY A 958 14.08 2.76 -29.43
CA GLY A 958 13.39 3.86 -30.09
C GLY A 958 12.04 4.24 -29.48
N ILE A 959 11.65 3.68 -28.32
CA ILE A 959 10.48 4.13 -27.55
C ILE A 959 10.75 5.54 -27.00
N LEU A 960 9.79 6.46 -27.19
CA LEU A 960 9.89 7.85 -26.74
C LEU A 960 8.79 8.16 -25.73
N LEU A 961 9.14 8.76 -24.61
CA LEU A 961 8.18 9.29 -23.65
C LEU A 961 7.82 10.72 -24.05
N GLY A 962 6.52 11.03 -24.14
CA GLY A 962 6.09 12.37 -24.57
C GLY A 962 6.64 13.46 -23.66
N ARG A 963 6.75 13.20 -22.36
CA ARG A 963 7.40 14.10 -21.37
C ARG A 963 8.88 14.38 -21.63
N ASP A 964 9.60 13.45 -22.25
CA ASP A 964 11.05 13.55 -22.45
C ASP A 964 11.41 14.10 -23.85
N ILE A 965 10.43 14.44 -24.69
CA ILE A 965 10.65 15.06 -26.00
C ILE A 965 10.01 16.44 -26.10
N SER A 966 10.57 17.30 -26.97
CA SER A 966 10.03 18.64 -27.21
C SER A 966 8.67 18.59 -27.89
N ILE A 967 7.88 19.65 -27.71
CA ILE A 967 6.56 19.76 -28.32
C ILE A 967 6.63 19.78 -29.85
N GLU A 968 7.66 20.38 -30.44
CA GLU A 968 7.88 20.41 -31.89
C GLU A 968 8.16 19.01 -32.43
N LYS A 969 9.00 18.25 -31.72
CA LYS A 969 9.29 16.86 -32.09
C LYS A 969 8.05 15.99 -31.96
N TRP A 970 7.27 16.16 -30.89
CA TRP A 970 5.99 15.47 -30.70
C TRP A 970 5.02 15.75 -31.84
N LYS A 971 4.75 17.02 -32.16
CA LYS A 971 3.86 17.42 -33.26
C LYS A 971 4.35 16.92 -34.63
N ALA A 972 5.66 16.96 -34.87
CA ALA A 972 6.25 16.42 -36.11
C ALA A 972 6.00 14.91 -36.25
N ILE A 973 6.15 14.14 -35.17
CA ILE A 973 5.88 12.69 -35.16
C ILE A 973 4.39 12.41 -35.39
N LEU A 974 3.48 13.15 -34.71
CA LEU A 974 2.04 12.96 -34.93
C LEU A 974 1.65 13.24 -36.40
N LYS A 975 2.20 14.30 -36.99
CA LYS A 975 1.97 14.61 -38.41
C LYS A 975 2.51 13.53 -39.35
N SER A 976 3.68 12.96 -39.06
CA SER A 976 4.22 11.86 -39.87
C SER A 976 3.42 10.57 -39.72
N MET A 977 2.84 10.32 -38.53
CA MET A 977 1.97 9.16 -38.29
C MET A 977 0.67 9.26 -39.10
N ASP A 978 0.09 10.45 -39.20
CA ASP A 978 -1.16 10.70 -39.94
C ASP A 978 -0.98 10.57 -41.46
N ALA A 979 0.21 10.93 -41.97
CA ALA A 979 0.57 10.80 -43.38
C ALA A 979 1.19 9.43 -43.76
N PHE A 980 1.27 8.49 -42.82
CA PHE A 980 1.96 7.22 -43.01
C PHE A 980 1.20 6.29 -43.96
N ASP A 981 1.85 5.88 -45.05
CA ASP A 981 1.28 5.03 -46.11
C ASP A 981 1.61 3.53 -45.95
N GLY A 982 2.36 3.17 -44.90
CA GLY A 982 2.79 1.79 -44.64
C GLY A 982 4.28 1.53 -44.92
N SER A 983 4.97 2.42 -45.64
CA SER A 983 6.39 2.27 -45.99
C SER A 983 7.32 3.07 -45.07
N GLY A 984 8.42 2.46 -44.62
CA GLY A 984 9.38 3.06 -43.69
C GLY A 984 9.01 2.91 -42.21
N ASP A 985 9.71 3.66 -41.36
CA ASP A 985 9.54 3.63 -39.91
C ASP A 985 8.40 4.54 -39.44
N SER A 986 7.63 4.09 -38.45
CA SER A 986 6.55 4.86 -37.85
C SER A 986 6.29 4.45 -36.40
N TYR A 987 5.40 5.19 -35.73
CA TYR A 987 5.07 5.05 -34.33
C TYR A 987 3.59 4.73 -34.11
N MET A 988 3.28 4.23 -32.93
CA MET A 988 1.94 4.14 -32.36
C MET A 988 1.90 4.80 -30.98
N LEU A 989 0.70 5.20 -30.56
CA LEU A 989 0.46 5.88 -29.29
C LEU A 989 -0.23 4.97 -28.28
N GLN A 990 0.29 5.00 -27.05
CA GLN A 990 -0.37 4.44 -25.88
C GLN A 990 -0.31 5.44 -24.72
N PRO A 991 -1.27 5.43 -23.78
CA PRO A 991 -1.13 6.14 -22.51
C PRO A 991 0.12 5.68 -21.77
N PHE A 992 0.82 6.62 -21.13
CA PHE A 992 1.91 6.31 -20.21
C PHE A 992 1.33 5.74 -18.91
N LEU A 993 1.56 4.46 -18.66
CA LEU A 993 1.17 3.81 -17.41
C LEU A 993 2.34 3.82 -16.43
N GLU A 994 2.11 4.33 -15.23
CA GLU A 994 3.11 4.28 -14.17
C GLU A 994 3.19 2.86 -13.59
N VAL A 995 4.18 2.10 -14.05
CA VAL A 995 4.49 0.76 -13.54
C VAL A 995 5.26 0.92 -12.23
N GLY A 996 4.70 0.41 -11.14
CA GLY A 996 5.36 0.42 -9.83
C GLY A 996 6.66 -0.39 -9.83
N ALA A 997 7.61 0.00 -8.97
CA ALA A 997 8.84 -0.76 -8.74
C ALA A 997 8.68 -1.70 -7.53
N VAL A 998 9.29 -2.88 -7.60
CA VAL A 998 9.33 -3.87 -6.52
C VAL A 998 10.76 -4.11 -6.04
N ASP A 999 10.93 -4.34 -4.74
CA ASP A 999 12.22 -4.67 -4.15
C ASP A 999 12.58 -6.13 -4.48
N LEU A 1000 13.63 -6.33 -5.29
CA LEU A 1000 14.12 -7.64 -5.69
C LEU A 1000 15.61 -7.77 -5.38
N PHE A 1001 16.04 -8.93 -4.90
CA PHE A 1001 17.43 -9.29 -4.73
C PHE A 1001 18.04 -9.67 -6.09
N TRP A 1002 19.05 -8.93 -6.54
CA TRP A 1002 19.67 -9.14 -7.84
C TRP A 1002 20.81 -10.16 -7.77
N ASP A 1003 21.80 -9.91 -6.92
CA ASP A 1003 22.90 -10.83 -6.58
C ASP A 1003 23.66 -10.30 -5.36
N GLU A 1004 24.75 -10.99 -4.97
CA GLU A 1004 25.57 -10.61 -3.82
C GLU A 1004 26.29 -9.26 -3.99
N GLU A 1005 26.57 -8.82 -5.21
CA GLU A 1005 27.27 -7.56 -5.48
C GLU A 1005 26.30 -6.37 -5.46
N ARG A 1006 25.13 -6.55 -6.09
CA ARG A 1006 24.13 -5.51 -6.31
C ARG A 1006 23.08 -5.44 -5.20
N GLY A 1007 22.89 -6.51 -4.43
CA GLY A 1007 21.95 -6.57 -3.31
C GLY A 1007 20.48 -6.42 -3.74
N VAL A 1008 19.66 -5.87 -2.85
CA VAL A 1008 18.25 -5.56 -3.14
C VAL A 1008 18.14 -4.24 -3.88
N LYS A 1009 17.42 -4.25 -5.01
CA LYS A 1009 17.16 -3.08 -5.86
C LYS A 1009 15.66 -2.93 -6.10
N LYS A 1010 15.21 -1.68 -6.09
CA LYS A 1010 13.89 -1.33 -6.66
C LYS A 1010 13.92 -1.55 -8.16
N THR A 1011 13.04 -2.42 -8.63
CA THR A 1011 13.07 -2.98 -9.98
C THR A 1011 11.72 -2.79 -10.65
N ARG A 1012 11.69 -2.20 -11.86
CA ARG A 1012 10.49 -2.21 -12.72
C ARG A 1012 10.45 -3.48 -13.53
N LEU A 1013 9.27 -4.05 -13.75
CA LEU A 1013 9.09 -5.36 -14.38
C LEU A 1013 8.26 -5.30 -15.67
N VAL A 1014 8.66 -6.08 -16.67
CA VAL A 1014 7.86 -6.44 -17.85
C VAL A 1014 7.82 -7.95 -17.96
N GLY A 1015 6.61 -8.51 -18.00
CA GLY A 1015 6.38 -9.93 -18.20
C GLY A 1015 6.15 -10.28 -19.66
N THR A 1016 6.23 -11.57 -19.97
CA THR A 1016 5.94 -12.11 -21.30
C THR A 1016 5.25 -13.46 -21.17
N TYR A 1017 4.48 -13.87 -22.17
CA TYR A 1017 3.98 -15.23 -22.30
C TYR A 1017 4.09 -15.71 -23.75
N PHE A 1018 4.01 -17.02 -23.96
CA PHE A 1018 4.16 -17.61 -25.29
C PHE A 1018 2.88 -18.28 -25.75
N SER A 1019 2.62 -18.23 -27.05
CA SER A 1019 1.55 -18.97 -27.71
C SER A 1019 2.04 -19.55 -29.04
N ALA A 1020 1.50 -20.70 -29.41
CA ALA A 1020 1.64 -21.25 -30.76
C ALA A 1020 0.34 -21.86 -31.26
N ASN A 1021 0.06 -21.63 -32.54
CA ASN A 1021 -1.17 -21.95 -33.25
C ASN A 1021 -2.41 -21.62 -32.40
N GLY A 1022 -2.44 -20.39 -31.87
CA GLY A 1022 -3.50 -19.86 -31.03
C GLY A 1022 -3.55 -20.37 -29.58
N LYS A 1023 -2.79 -21.41 -29.22
CA LYS A 1023 -2.83 -22.04 -27.89
C LYS A 1023 -1.83 -21.40 -26.93
N PHE A 1024 -2.23 -21.24 -25.67
CA PHE A 1024 -1.34 -20.77 -24.62
C PHE A 1024 -0.25 -21.83 -24.33
N ALA A 1025 1.02 -21.44 -24.43
CA ALA A 1025 2.16 -22.36 -24.27
C ALA A 1025 2.80 -22.30 -22.89
N GLY A 1026 2.60 -21.18 -22.17
CA GLY A 1026 3.13 -20.98 -20.84
C GLY A 1026 3.62 -19.56 -20.58
N PHE A 1027 3.76 -19.27 -19.30
CA PHE A 1027 4.31 -18.01 -18.81
C PHE A 1027 5.81 -17.89 -19.08
N GLY A 1028 6.25 -16.67 -19.38
CA GLY A 1028 7.64 -16.34 -19.63
C GLY A 1028 8.46 -16.09 -18.36
N ASP A 1029 9.52 -15.30 -18.52
CA ASP A 1029 10.23 -14.68 -17.42
C ASP A 1029 9.72 -13.25 -17.17
N MET A 1030 10.09 -12.71 -16.00
CA MET A 1030 9.95 -11.29 -15.70
C MET A 1030 11.28 -10.61 -15.97
N ARG A 1031 11.31 -9.64 -16.88
CA ARG A 1031 12.50 -8.83 -17.17
C ARG A 1031 12.47 -7.58 -16.31
N GLY A 1032 13.59 -7.27 -15.65
CA GLY A 1032 13.71 -6.19 -14.68
C GLY A 1032 14.84 -5.20 -14.98
N CYS A 1033 14.56 -3.93 -14.75
CA CYS A 1033 15.52 -2.81 -14.82
C CYS A 1033 15.47 -1.97 -13.53
N PRO A 1034 16.51 -1.17 -13.22
CA PRO A 1034 16.50 -0.27 -12.05
C PRO A 1034 15.37 0.76 -12.13
N GLU A 1035 14.83 1.21 -10.97
CA GLU A 1035 13.73 2.21 -10.90
C GLU A 1035 13.98 3.50 -11.71
N ALA A 1036 15.25 3.90 -11.84
CA ALA A 1036 15.68 5.08 -12.58
C ALA A 1036 15.45 4.95 -14.10
N GLU A 1037 15.49 3.72 -14.63
CA GLU A 1037 15.14 3.47 -16.03
C GLU A 1037 13.62 3.50 -16.18
N LYS A 1038 13.12 4.29 -17.13
CA LYS A 1038 11.67 4.46 -17.36
C LYS A 1038 11.10 3.43 -18.34
N ILE A 1039 11.94 2.75 -19.10
CA ILE A 1039 11.59 1.76 -20.13
C ILE A 1039 12.45 0.52 -19.87
N VAL A 1040 11.81 -0.62 -19.63
CA VAL A 1040 12.52 -1.89 -19.47
C VAL A 1040 12.98 -2.38 -20.83
N ASN A 1041 14.28 -2.30 -21.12
CA ASN A 1041 14.88 -2.79 -22.37
C ASN A 1041 16.01 -3.78 -22.07
N PHE A 1042 15.87 -5.05 -22.47
CA PHE A 1042 16.86 -6.09 -22.19
C PHE A 1042 18.21 -5.93 -22.95
N ALA A 1043 18.34 -4.95 -23.84
CA ALA A 1043 19.59 -4.59 -24.49
C ALA A 1043 20.56 -3.81 -23.57
N GLY A 1044 20.09 -3.24 -22.45
CA GLY A 1044 20.96 -2.55 -21.48
C GLY A 1044 21.74 -3.53 -20.59
N ASP A 1045 23.00 -3.18 -20.29
CA ASP A 1045 23.96 -4.01 -19.54
C ASP A 1045 23.52 -4.33 -18.10
N GLU A 1046 22.65 -3.51 -17.50
CA GLU A 1046 22.19 -3.70 -16.12
C GLU A 1046 20.94 -4.59 -16.00
N ASN A 1047 20.34 -5.08 -17.07
CA ASN A 1047 19.03 -5.76 -16.99
C ASN A 1047 19.10 -7.22 -16.54
N MET A 1048 18.17 -7.60 -15.66
CA MET A 1048 18.03 -8.93 -15.07
C MET A 1048 16.77 -9.66 -15.54
N SER A 1049 16.84 -10.98 -15.66
CA SER A 1049 15.69 -11.85 -15.93
C SER A 1049 15.42 -12.74 -14.71
N PHE A 1050 14.15 -12.80 -14.31
CA PHE A 1050 13.68 -13.51 -13.14
C PHE A 1050 12.69 -14.61 -13.56
N PRO A 1051 12.89 -15.87 -13.13
CA PRO A 1051 11.91 -16.92 -13.33
C PRO A 1051 10.62 -16.62 -12.56
N THR A 1052 9.58 -17.40 -12.82
CA THR A 1052 8.30 -17.25 -12.12
C THR A 1052 7.82 -18.53 -11.45
N ALA A 1053 7.04 -18.34 -10.40
CA ALA A 1053 6.39 -19.39 -9.66
C ALA A 1053 4.93 -19.01 -9.39
N SER A 1054 4.07 -20.02 -9.32
CA SER A 1054 2.67 -19.90 -8.95
C SER A 1054 2.40 -20.54 -7.60
N LEU A 1055 1.41 -20.03 -6.88
CA LEU A 1055 0.87 -20.64 -5.65
C LEU A 1055 -0.66 -20.59 -5.68
N ALA A 1056 -1.26 -21.74 -5.35
CA ALA A 1056 -2.71 -21.95 -5.33
C ALA A 1056 -3.43 -21.19 -4.22
#